data_AF-A0A2D8MNG1-F1
#
_entry.id   AF-A0A2D8MNG1-F1
#
_cell.length_a   1.000
_cell.length_b   1.000
_cell.length_c   1.000
_cell.angle_alpha   90.00
_cell.angle_beta   90.00
_cell.angle_gamma   90.00
#
_symmetry.space_group_name_H-M   'P 1'
#
loop_
_entity.id
_entity.type
_entity.pdbx_description
1 polymer ?
#
loop_
_entity_poly.entity_id
_entity_poly.type
_entity_poly.pdbx_seq_one_letter_code
_entity_poly.pdbx_strand_id
1 'polypeptide(L)'
;MRFLPALMILLLLSNPILLPKIISTEQVDTDEIIIAIIDTGVDYNHPALGGGIGPDKIIIGGYDFIDNDDDPMDELGHGTHIAGIITNISPNSKILAYRVVDYTGLVKSSDVIDAMELAVSNGADVINISLGSLSESEELRKSIKQISNSGVIIVAAVGNSGPIFGSIGDPGKYEDVISVGSHYNSTSNSTLAIIQIDAIKEELLALPLVDSVLPNDILHAELEFVNYARSIDLDGIDLTGKIAVAKRRGAEPSEVVYFSTKEENVAKKGAIGLIVINTVPGIIKGRLMHPNIPVGYSPSIPTLLITQEDGDKLIKQIYDSQTFVKLDFNPKNLTNFVSIFSSRGPVSSFYMKPDLVSFGEQINSTWLGNSYKIQNGTSFSAPYVTATVALLLNHHGELNHSQILGIISPSATPLKNLYGVYWPSTLQGSGSLNIDKALHNPISIIPSHLSFNLAETQSVNTQIITIQSLVSDTLEISISDIQTDNSVDMTFNSSTIILEGRQSKVIEVQSRLINSIEESFTDEFRLTFMINQSNIELFIPVLIYYNTVSLSIDKKSNLVNLQGIDNYDQILLQIYNTDTGVIDREIFASGEEIQLNLSPGNYWIDAIVSHSDNNFSYGGIEYYVDFPAVISIPESNSTNLSILISFICLFCGISLLFLNKKP
;
A
#
# COMPACT_ATOMS: atom_id res chain seq x y z
N MET A 1 10.52 51.06 40.64
CA MET A 1 9.35 51.53 39.85
C MET A 1 9.88 52.00 38.51
N ARG A 2 9.44 51.56 37.33
CA ARG A 2 8.41 50.62 36.89
C ARG A 2 8.83 50.22 35.45
N PHE A 3 9.05 48.94 35.14
CA PHE A 3 8.10 47.91 34.66
C PHE A 3 8.25 47.63 33.14
N LEU A 4 8.55 46.36 32.88
CA LEU A 4 8.11 45.51 31.76
C LEU A 4 8.62 45.77 30.31
N PRO A 5 9.70 45.06 29.93
CA PRO A 5 9.88 44.47 28.59
C PRO A 5 9.14 43.12 28.49
N ALA A 6 9.03 42.53 27.28
CA ALA A 6 8.71 41.11 27.01
C ALA A 6 7.26 40.67 26.63
N LEU A 7 6.44 41.49 25.96
CA LEU A 7 5.10 41.02 25.48
C LEU A 7 4.84 41.09 23.96
N MET A 8 5.83 41.39 23.10
CA MET A 8 5.56 41.56 21.66
C MET A 8 6.48 40.79 20.70
N ILE A 9 7.30 39.87 21.22
CA ILE A 9 8.12 38.93 20.44
C ILE A 9 7.78 37.46 20.79
N LEU A 10 6.82 37.22 21.70
CA LEU A 10 6.34 35.89 22.08
C LEU A 10 5.04 35.47 21.36
N LEU A 11 4.59 36.22 20.35
CA LEU A 11 3.32 35.99 19.63
C LEU A 11 3.51 35.52 18.19
N LEU A 12 4.74 35.19 17.77
CA LEU A 12 5.06 34.69 16.43
C LEU A 12 5.77 33.32 16.41
N LEU A 13 5.84 32.61 17.54
CA LEU A 13 6.41 31.26 17.66
C LEU A 13 5.47 30.23 18.30
N SER A 14 4.16 30.50 18.34
CA SER A 14 3.17 29.60 18.98
C SER A 14 1.89 29.44 18.18
N ASN A 15 1.98 29.43 16.85
CA ASN A 15 0.93 28.84 16.03
C ASN A 15 1.53 27.59 15.39
N PRO A 16 1.40 26.40 16.01
CA PRO A 16 1.33 25.21 15.17
C PRO A 16 0.23 25.50 14.16
N ILE A 17 0.54 25.36 12.87
CA ILE A 17 -0.50 25.25 11.86
C ILE A 17 -1.36 24.10 12.37
N LEU A 18 -2.53 24.43 12.92
CA LEU A 18 -3.53 23.46 13.32
C LEU A 18 -3.83 22.69 12.04
N LEU A 19 -3.40 21.43 11.99
CA LEU A 19 -4.13 20.44 11.23
C LEU A 19 -5.60 20.58 11.63
N PRO A 20 -6.54 20.58 10.67
CA PRO A 20 -7.94 20.83 10.97
C PRO A 20 -8.37 19.90 12.09
N LYS A 21 -8.74 20.50 13.23
CA LYS A 21 -9.33 19.78 14.35
C LYS A 21 -10.62 19.19 13.81
N ILE A 22 -10.65 17.87 13.59
CA ILE A 22 -11.87 17.16 13.25
C ILE A 22 -12.86 17.50 14.37
N ILE A 23 -13.96 18.15 13.97
CA ILE A 23 -15.01 18.59 14.88
C ILE A 23 -15.57 17.32 15.52
N SER A 24 -15.58 17.30 16.85
CA SER A 24 -16.09 16.22 17.68
C SER A 24 -17.41 15.66 17.13
N THR A 25 -17.36 14.44 16.61
CA THR A 25 -18.53 13.59 16.53
C THR A 25 -18.90 13.13 17.95
N GLU A 26 -20.19 12.88 18.14
CA GLU A 26 -20.87 12.62 19.39
C GLU A 26 -20.07 11.76 20.36
N GLN A 27 -20.21 12.00 21.68
CA GLN A 27 -19.70 11.11 22.72
C GLN A 27 -20.31 9.71 22.51
N VAL A 28 -19.61 8.88 21.76
CA VAL A 28 -19.80 7.43 21.75
C VAL A 28 -19.14 6.93 23.03
N ASP A 29 -19.94 6.35 23.90
CA ASP A 29 -19.52 5.66 25.11
C ASP A 29 -18.85 4.35 24.69
N THR A 30 -17.55 4.19 24.93
CA THR A 30 -16.76 3.12 24.34
C THR A 30 -15.64 2.66 25.26
N ASP A 31 -15.36 1.36 25.23
CA ASP A 31 -14.19 0.77 25.86
C ASP A 31 -12.90 1.44 25.32
N GLU A 32 -11.91 1.66 26.19
CA GLU A 32 -10.64 2.30 25.82
C GLU A 32 -9.85 1.43 24.84
N ILE A 33 -9.82 1.80 23.55
CA ILE A 33 -9.00 1.12 22.52
C ILE A 33 -7.51 1.25 22.84
N ILE A 34 -6.80 0.12 22.86
CA ILE A 34 -5.37 0.03 23.13
C ILE A 34 -4.59 -0.18 21.82
N ILE A 35 -3.68 0.74 21.54
CA ILE A 35 -2.79 0.70 20.37
C ILE A 35 -1.37 0.38 20.82
N ALA A 36 -0.77 -0.68 20.27
CA ALA A 36 0.65 -0.94 20.44
C ALA A 36 1.48 -0.28 19.34
N ILE A 37 2.54 0.41 19.72
CA ILE A 37 3.55 0.97 18.82
C ILE A 37 4.82 0.12 18.96
N ILE A 38 5.19 -0.61 17.91
CA ILE A 38 6.43 -1.37 17.85
C ILE A 38 7.43 -0.56 17.01
N ASP A 39 8.36 0.13 17.67
CA ASP A 39 9.23 1.12 17.05
C ASP A 39 10.51 1.35 17.91
N THR A 40 11.03 2.58 17.91
CA THR A 40 12.21 3.07 18.64
C THR A 40 11.94 3.41 20.11
N GLY A 41 10.73 3.15 20.60
CA GLY A 41 10.22 3.60 21.91
C GLY A 41 9.29 4.80 21.80
N VAL A 42 8.83 5.33 22.95
CA VAL A 42 8.05 6.59 23.02
C VAL A 42 8.58 7.47 24.16
N ASP A 43 8.90 8.74 23.87
CA ASP A 43 9.15 9.77 24.88
C ASP A 43 7.82 10.14 25.55
N TYR A 44 7.41 9.31 26.50
CA TYR A 44 6.16 9.47 27.24
C TYR A 44 6.16 10.72 28.12
N ASN A 45 7.30 11.37 28.36
CA ASN A 45 7.36 12.65 29.07
C ASN A 45 6.94 13.84 28.21
N HIS A 46 6.80 13.65 26.89
CA HIS A 46 6.34 14.69 25.99
C HIS A 46 4.94 15.20 26.41
N PRO A 47 4.72 16.51 26.63
CA PRO A 47 3.45 17.04 27.12
C PRO A 47 2.24 16.69 26.25
N ALA A 48 2.43 16.66 24.92
CA ALA A 48 1.38 16.26 23.99
C ALA A 48 0.99 14.77 24.08
N LEU A 49 1.82 13.93 24.71
CA LEU A 49 1.57 12.50 24.94
C LEU A 49 1.16 12.20 26.39
N GLY A 50 0.68 13.21 27.14
CA GLY A 50 0.17 13.05 28.49
C GLY A 50 1.21 13.23 29.62
N GLY A 51 2.47 13.46 29.27
CA GLY A 51 3.54 13.85 30.21
C GLY A 51 3.76 12.82 31.33
N GLY A 52 3.86 11.55 30.96
CA GLY A 52 4.19 10.45 31.85
C GLY A 52 3.65 9.10 31.34
N ILE A 53 4.11 8.04 31.98
CA ILE A 53 3.69 6.64 31.74
C ILE A 53 2.90 6.12 32.94
N GLY A 54 1.85 5.33 32.69
CA GLY A 54 1.07 4.64 33.73
C GLY A 54 -0.40 4.45 33.36
N PRO A 55 -1.18 3.70 34.18
CA PRO A 55 -2.54 3.29 33.82
C PRO A 55 -3.50 4.46 33.56
N ASP A 56 -3.33 5.58 34.26
CA ASP A 56 -4.16 6.79 34.10
C ASP A 56 -3.64 7.75 32.99
N LYS A 57 -2.62 7.34 32.22
CA LYS A 57 -1.98 8.14 31.18
C LYS A 57 -2.42 7.72 29.78
N ILE A 58 -1.94 8.44 28.77
CA ILE A 58 -2.09 8.05 27.36
C ILE A 58 -1.16 6.87 27.08
N ILE A 59 0.12 7.00 27.45
CA ILE A 59 1.07 5.89 27.41
C ILE A 59 0.88 5.06 28.67
N ILE A 60 0.31 3.86 28.54
CA ILE A 60 -0.10 3.04 29.68
C ILE A 60 0.96 2.05 30.15
N GLY A 61 1.95 1.77 29.32
CA GLY A 61 3.00 0.81 29.59
C GLY A 61 3.81 0.49 28.34
N GLY A 62 4.64 -0.55 28.43
CA GLY A 62 5.50 -0.94 27.35
C GLY A 62 6.67 -1.81 27.80
N TYR A 63 7.54 -2.15 26.87
CA TYR A 63 8.76 -2.92 27.14
C TYR A 63 9.88 -2.54 26.17
N ASP A 64 11.12 -2.60 26.64
CA ASP A 64 12.31 -2.40 25.83
C ASP A 64 13.04 -3.72 25.58
N PHE A 65 12.99 -4.20 24.34
CA PHE A 65 13.67 -5.43 23.92
C PHE A 65 15.17 -5.25 23.65
N ILE A 66 15.67 -4.01 23.61
CA ILE A 66 17.08 -3.71 23.42
C ILE A 66 17.82 -3.79 24.75
N ASP A 67 17.32 -3.08 25.76
CA ASP A 67 17.93 -3.04 27.10
C ASP A 67 17.34 -4.09 28.07
N ASN A 68 16.24 -4.76 27.67
CA ASN A 68 15.53 -5.79 28.42
C ASN A 68 14.97 -5.30 29.77
N ASP A 69 14.22 -4.22 29.73
CA ASP A 69 13.51 -3.67 30.88
C ASP A 69 12.12 -3.11 30.52
N ASP A 70 11.38 -2.66 31.54
CA ASP A 70 10.02 -2.13 31.39
C ASP A 70 10.00 -0.62 31.04
N ASP A 71 11.12 -0.02 30.58
CA ASP A 71 11.20 1.41 30.23
C ASP A 71 11.30 1.61 28.70
N PRO A 72 10.16 1.79 27.99
CA PRO A 72 10.14 1.91 26.52
C PRO A 72 10.53 3.32 26.03
N MET A 73 11.43 4.00 26.74
CA MET A 73 11.84 5.38 26.44
C MET A 73 12.42 5.48 25.02
N ASP A 74 11.98 6.49 24.26
CA ASP A 74 12.53 6.75 22.94
C ASP A 74 13.84 7.55 23.01
N GLU A 75 14.87 7.03 22.37
CA GLU A 75 16.17 7.69 22.25
C GLU A 75 16.45 8.22 20.83
N LEU A 76 15.61 7.86 19.85
CA LEU A 76 15.82 8.16 18.42
C LEU A 76 14.77 9.13 17.85
N GLY A 77 13.59 9.20 18.47
CA GLY A 77 12.49 10.13 18.19
C GLY A 77 11.45 9.63 17.21
N HIS A 78 11.69 8.50 16.52
CA HIS A 78 10.80 8.02 15.47
C HIS A 78 9.47 7.53 16.05
N GLY A 79 9.47 6.70 17.09
CA GLY A 79 8.27 6.18 17.71
C GLY A 79 7.50 7.25 18.49
N THR A 80 8.21 8.22 19.08
CA THR A 80 7.59 9.44 19.62
C THR A 80 6.81 10.20 18.55
N HIS A 81 7.33 10.29 17.32
CA HIS A 81 6.67 10.97 16.21
C HIS A 81 5.39 10.23 15.78
N ILE A 82 5.48 8.89 15.68
CA ILE A 82 4.32 8.00 15.40
C ILE A 82 3.22 8.19 16.46
N ALA A 83 3.57 8.15 17.75
CA ALA A 83 2.63 8.34 18.84
C ALA A 83 1.90 9.69 18.77
N GLY A 84 2.60 10.76 18.36
CA GLY A 84 1.99 12.08 18.17
C GLY A 84 0.96 12.12 17.05
N ILE A 85 1.18 11.38 15.95
CA ILE A 85 0.20 11.29 14.85
C ILE A 85 -1.06 10.57 15.33
N ILE A 86 -0.88 9.43 16.00
CA ILE A 86 -1.99 8.62 16.51
C ILE A 86 -2.84 9.42 17.49
N THR A 87 -2.22 10.04 18.50
CA THR A 87 -2.92 10.83 19.53
C THR A 87 -3.58 12.10 18.99
N ASN A 88 -3.12 12.63 17.85
CA ASN A 88 -3.77 13.76 17.21
C ASN A 88 -5.12 13.39 16.56
N ILE A 89 -5.21 12.18 16.02
CA ILE A 89 -6.39 11.68 15.29
C ILE A 89 -7.35 10.94 16.24
N SER A 90 -6.80 10.09 17.11
CA SER A 90 -7.54 9.33 18.14
C SER A 90 -7.05 9.69 19.55
N PRO A 91 -7.49 10.84 20.11
CA PRO A 91 -6.97 11.36 21.39
C PRO A 91 -7.38 10.54 22.62
N ASN A 92 -8.37 9.67 22.49
CA ASN A 92 -8.88 8.84 23.60
C ASN A 92 -8.24 7.45 23.63
N SER A 93 -7.46 7.06 22.61
CA SER A 93 -6.78 5.76 22.60
C SER A 93 -5.65 5.71 23.62
N LYS A 94 -5.44 4.53 24.19
CA LYS A 94 -4.28 4.22 25.01
C LYS A 94 -3.16 3.65 24.16
N ILE A 95 -1.93 3.84 24.60
CA ILE A 95 -0.74 3.41 23.87
C ILE A 95 0.14 2.51 24.74
N LEU A 96 0.48 1.35 24.21
CA LEU A 96 1.58 0.50 24.67
C LEU A 96 2.79 0.76 23.76
N ALA A 97 3.95 1.07 24.34
CA ALA A 97 5.16 1.35 23.58
C ALA A 97 6.14 0.16 23.66
N TYR A 98 6.60 -0.35 22.52
CA TYR A 98 7.59 -1.43 22.47
C TYR A 98 8.80 -0.98 21.69
N ARG A 99 9.96 -0.89 22.35
CA ARG A 99 11.24 -0.54 21.73
C ARG A 99 11.91 -1.80 21.20
N VAL A 100 12.08 -1.88 19.89
CA VAL A 100 12.72 -3.02 19.17
C VAL A 100 13.85 -2.59 18.24
N VAL A 101 14.12 -1.28 18.17
CA VAL A 101 15.13 -0.69 17.31
C VAL A 101 16.33 -0.29 18.15
N ASP A 102 17.51 -0.83 17.80
CA ASP A 102 18.74 -0.52 18.52
C ASP A 102 19.30 0.87 18.18
N TYR A 103 20.36 1.27 18.89
CA TYR A 103 21.03 2.57 18.71
C TYR A 103 21.67 2.76 17.31
N THR A 104 21.77 1.72 16.50
CA THR A 104 22.25 1.77 15.10
C THR A 104 21.12 1.82 14.08
N GLY A 105 19.87 1.67 14.52
CA GLY A 105 18.70 1.60 13.66
C GLY A 105 18.41 0.19 13.12
N LEU A 106 19.04 -0.85 13.69
CA LEU A 106 18.80 -2.23 13.30
C LEU A 106 17.67 -2.84 14.13
N VAL A 107 16.97 -3.79 13.51
CA VAL A 107 15.80 -4.48 14.08
C VAL A 107 15.95 -5.97 13.83
N LYS A 108 15.67 -6.79 14.84
CA LYS A 108 15.58 -8.25 14.67
C LYS A 108 14.12 -8.65 14.52
N SER A 109 13.83 -9.56 13.60
CA SER A 109 12.48 -10.11 13.45
C SER A 109 11.98 -10.81 14.71
N SER A 110 12.88 -11.45 15.49
CA SER A 110 12.54 -12.05 16.79
C SER A 110 11.97 -11.03 17.76
N ASP A 111 12.61 -9.87 17.89
CA ASP A 111 12.23 -8.85 18.85
C ASP A 111 10.88 -8.21 18.43
N VAL A 112 10.61 -8.13 17.13
CA VAL A 112 9.28 -7.72 16.60
C VAL A 112 8.21 -8.76 16.91
N ILE A 113 8.49 -10.05 16.73
CA ILE A 113 7.56 -11.15 17.04
C ILE A 113 7.22 -11.13 18.53
N ASP A 114 8.22 -11.10 19.39
CA ASP A 114 8.05 -11.08 20.85
C ASP A 114 7.28 -9.82 21.30
N ALA A 115 7.55 -8.67 20.68
CA ALA A 115 6.82 -7.43 20.95
C ALA A 115 5.35 -7.52 20.54
N MET A 116 5.02 -8.15 19.40
CA MET A 116 3.64 -8.35 18.98
C MET A 116 2.92 -9.31 19.94
N GLU A 117 3.52 -10.44 20.31
CA GLU A 117 2.93 -11.40 21.25
C GLU A 117 2.69 -10.79 22.64
N LEU A 118 3.63 -9.97 23.12
CA LEU A 118 3.49 -9.24 24.37
C LEU A 118 2.41 -8.15 24.26
N ALA A 119 2.31 -7.45 23.12
CA ALA A 119 1.24 -6.49 22.85
C ALA A 119 -0.15 -7.13 22.93
N VAL A 120 -0.34 -8.29 22.30
CA VAL A 120 -1.60 -9.06 22.40
C VAL A 120 -1.88 -9.45 23.84
N SER A 121 -0.86 -9.96 24.55
CA SER A 121 -1.00 -10.37 25.96
C SER A 121 -1.37 -9.20 26.88
N ASN A 122 -0.93 -7.99 26.54
CA ASN A 122 -1.24 -6.74 27.23
C ASN A 122 -2.55 -6.10 26.76
N GLY A 123 -3.32 -6.77 25.89
CA GLY A 123 -4.66 -6.36 25.46
C GLY A 123 -4.69 -5.35 24.32
N ALA A 124 -3.66 -5.28 23.47
CA ALA A 124 -3.69 -4.40 22.30
C ALA A 124 -4.76 -4.85 21.29
N ASP A 125 -5.58 -3.90 20.84
CA ASP A 125 -6.57 -4.09 19.77
C ASP A 125 -5.96 -3.85 18.39
N VAL A 126 -4.98 -2.93 18.32
CA VAL A 126 -4.31 -2.51 17.09
C VAL A 126 -2.80 -2.46 17.32
N ILE A 127 -2.02 -3.01 16.39
CA ILE A 127 -0.56 -2.93 16.39
C ILE A 127 -0.11 -2.09 15.19
N ASN A 128 0.64 -1.03 15.45
CA ASN A 128 1.32 -0.22 14.43
C ASN A 128 2.79 -0.63 14.30
N ILE A 129 3.19 -1.04 13.09
CA ILE A 129 4.57 -1.38 12.76
C ILE A 129 5.07 -0.43 11.66
N SER A 130 5.83 0.58 12.06
CA SER A 130 6.44 1.56 11.13
C SER A 130 7.88 1.17 10.75
N LEU A 131 8.13 -0.13 10.66
CA LEU A 131 9.41 -0.78 10.38
C LEU A 131 9.23 -1.76 9.21
N GLY A 132 10.33 -2.12 8.53
CA GLY A 132 10.25 -3.18 7.53
C GLY A 132 11.57 -3.58 6.90
N SER A 133 11.53 -4.66 6.13
CA SER A 133 12.69 -5.25 5.44
C SER A 133 12.30 -5.79 4.07
N LEU A 134 13.21 -5.73 3.10
CA LEU A 134 13.04 -6.44 1.82
C LEU A 134 13.34 -7.95 1.94
N SER A 135 13.92 -8.38 3.06
CA SER A 135 14.18 -9.79 3.33
C SER A 135 12.92 -10.46 3.87
N GLU A 136 12.56 -11.61 3.27
CA GLU A 136 11.41 -12.38 3.70
C GLU A 136 11.65 -13.13 5.01
N SER A 137 10.66 -13.12 5.90
CA SER A 137 10.65 -13.87 7.16
C SER A 137 9.39 -14.72 7.30
N GLU A 138 9.53 -16.04 7.16
CA GLU A 138 8.43 -16.99 7.33
C GLU A 138 7.87 -17.00 8.76
N GLU A 139 8.75 -16.90 9.76
CA GLU A 139 8.37 -16.85 11.17
C GLU A 139 7.52 -15.61 11.48
N LEU A 140 7.92 -14.44 10.97
CA LEU A 140 7.17 -13.20 11.15
C LEU A 140 5.79 -13.28 10.47
N ARG A 141 5.72 -13.80 9.24
CA ARG A 141 4.45 -14.00 8.53
C ARG A 141 3.50 -14.91 9.29
N LYS A 142 4.00 -16.03 9.81
CA LYS A 142 3.20 -16.98 10.59
C LYS A 142 2.69 -16.35 11.89
N SER A 143 3.54 -15.61 12.60
CA SER A 143 3.13 -14.90 13.83
C SER A 143 2.04 -13.86 13.52
N ILE A 144 2.20 -13.06 12.48
CA ILE A 144 1.19 -12.09 12.01
C ILE A 144 -0.14 -12.77 11.68
N LYS A 145 -0.11 -13.92 10.98
CA LYS A 145 -1.33 -14.69 10.69
C LYS A 145 -2.05 -15.11 11.98
N GLN A 146 -1.30 -15.63 12.96
CA GLN A 146 -1.85 -16.08 14.24
C GLN A 146 -2.46 -14.92 15.03
N ILE A 147 -1.78 -13.77 15.06
CA ILE A 147 -2.24 -12.57 15.77
C ILE A 147 -3.48 -11.98 15.11
N SER A 148 -3.50 -11.86 13.79
CA SER A 148 -4.68 -11.39 13.05
C SER A 148 -5.90 -12.30 13.28
N ASN A 149 -5.69 -13.62 13.28
CA ASN A 149 -6.74 -14.60 13.60
C ASN A 149 -7.26 -14.50 15.05
N SER A 150 -6.52 -13.87 15.97
CA SER A 150 -6.97 -13.62 17.35
C SER A 150 -7.83 -12.36 17.48
N GLY A 151 -8.00 -11.58 16.40
CA GLY A 151 -8.83 -10.38 16.35
C GLY A 151 -8.05 -9.06 16.38
N VAL A 152 -6.72 -9.10 16.60
CA VAL A 152 -5.88 -7.90 16.66
C VAL A 152 -5.54 -7.40 15.26
N ILE A 153 -5.76 -6.11 15.01
CA ILE A 153 -5.52 -5.49 13.70
C ILE A 153 -4.07 -5.03 13.58
N ILE A 154 -3.39 -5.41 12.50
CA ILE A 154 -1.99 -5.00 12.26
C ILE A 154 -1.94 -4.02 11.10
N VAL A 155 -1.34 -2.86 11.35
CA VAL A 155 -1.12 -1.80 10.35
C VAL A 155 0.38 -1.60 10.17
N ALA A 156 0.87 -1.64 8.93
CA ALA A 156 2.28 -1.45 8.66
C ALA A 156 2.57 -0.54 7.45
N ALA A 157 3.72 0.12 7.50
CA ALA A 157 4.24 0.87 6.37
C ALA A 157 4.75 -0.08 5.27
N VAL A 158 4.58 0.28 4.00
CA VAL A 158 5.06 -0.54 2.87
C VAL A 158 6.55 -0.46 2.60
N GLY A 159 7.25 0.49 3.22
CA GLY A 159 8.67 0.77 2.98
C GLY A 159 8.93 1.93 2.03
N ASN A 160 10.20 2.29 1.93
CA ASN A 160 10.67 3.48 1.20
C ASN A 160 11.61 3.10 0.03
N SER A 161 11.37 1.96 -0.61
CA SER A 161 12.18 1.39 -1.71
C SER A 161 11.57 1.62 -3.09
N GLY A 162 10.52 2.44 -3.17
CA GLY A 162 10.01 2.98 -4.42
C GLY A 162 11.07 3.82 -5.14
N PRO A 163 10.94 4.03 -6.45
CA PRO A 163 9.81 3.73 -7.33
C PRO A 163 9.83 2.33 -7.95
N ILE A 164 10.70 1.43 -7.46
CA ILE A 164 10.88 0.08 -8.00
C ILE A 164 9.57 -0.71 -7.83
N PHE A 165 9.09 -1.39 -8.88
CA PHE A 165 7.93 -2.29 -8.79
C PHE A 165 8.28 -3.54 -7.95
N GLY A 166 7.31 -4.06 -7.19
CA GLY A 166 7.52 -5.20 -6.30
C GLY A 166 8.45 -4.91 -5.13
N SER A 167 8.55 -3.65 -4.70
CA SER A 167 9.47 -3.19 -3.65
C SER A 167 8.84 -3.11 -2.25
N ILE A 168 7.61 -3.61 -2.09
CA ILE A 168 6.94 -3.69 -0.77
C ILE A 168 7.61 -4.79 0.04
N GLY A 169 8.11 -4.42 1.21
CA GLY A 169 8.80 -5.32 2.13
C GLY A 169 7.89 -5.94 3.20
N ASP A 170 8.47 -6.80 4.01
CA ASP A 170 7.88 -7.35 5.22
C ASP A 170 7.81 -6.26 6.32
N PRO A 171 6.77 -6.24 7.18
CA PRO A 171 5.57 -7.07 7.10
C PRO A 171 4.49 -6.49 6.17
N GLY A 172 4.68 -5.29 5.61
CA GLY A 172 3.68 -4.60 4.78
C GLY A 172 3.20 -5.38 3.55
N LYS A 173 3.95 -6.37 3.08
CA LYS A 173 3.54 -7.24 1.97
C LYS A 173 2.55 -8.34 2.35
N TYR A 174 2.35 -8.65 3.64
CA TYR A 174 1.51 -9.78 4.05
C TYR A 174 0.01 -9.47 3.92
N GLU A 175 -0.79 -10.47 3.56
CA GLU A 175 -2.23 -10.32 3.34
C GLU A 175 -2.99 -9.86 4.60
N ASP A 176 -2.55 -10.32 5.77
CA ASP A 176 -3.17 -10.07 7.08
C ASP A 176 -2.76 -8.73 7.70
N VAL A 177 -2.00 -7.92 6.96
CA VAL A 177 -1.54 -6.59 7.37
C VAL A 177 -2.22 -5.52 6.54
N ILE A 178 -2.78 -4.51 7.19
CA ILE A 178 -3.23 -3.29 6.51
C ILE A 178 -1.99 -2.46 6.18
N SER A 179 -1.63 -2.46 4.91
CA SER A 179 -0.41 -1.89 4.38
C SER A 179 -0.62 -0.49 3.83
N VAL A 180 0.26 0.43 4.22
CA VAL A 180 0.05 1.86 3.99
C VAL A 180 1.22 2.48 3.22
N GLY A 181 0.94 2.97 2.02
CA GLY A 181 1.87 3.80 1.23
C GLY A 181 1.75 5.29 1.54
N SER A 182 2.65 6.08 0.96
CA SER A 182 2.76 7.52 1.21
C SER A 182 2.36 8.33 -0.01
N HIS A 183 1.56 9.38 0.18
CA HIS A 183 1.36 10.42 -0.82
C HIS A 183 1.67 11.81 -0.23
N TYR A 184 1.83 12.81 -1.12
CA TYR A 184 2.15 14.17 -0.69
C TYR A 184 0.97 14.82 0.04
N ASN A 185 1.28 15.79 0.90
CA ASN A 185 0.29 16.68 1.50
C ASN A 185 0.17 17.99 0.69
N SER A 186 -0.85 18.79 0.99
CA SER A 186 -1.22 20.08 0.37
C SER A 186 -0.25 21.23 0.68
N THR A 187 0.96 20.95 1.17
CA THR A 187 1.91 21.97 1.61
C THR A 187 2.54 22.70 0.42
N SER A 188 2.57 24.03 0.50
CA SER A 188 3.02 24.94 -0.57
C SER A 188 4.54 24.98 -0.81
N ASN A 189 5.32 24.16 -0.09
CA ASN A 189 6.79 24.21 -0.09
C ASN A 189 7.39 22.92 -0.64
N SER A 190 6.75 22.31 -1.63
CA SER A 190 7.31 21.15 -2.28
C SER A 190 8.41 21.57 -3.26
N THR A 191 9.55 20.89 -3.22
CA THR A 191 10.66 21.07 -4.16
C THR A 191 10.48 20.18 -5.39
N LEU A 192 9.26 19.81 -5.76
CA LEU A 192 9.01 18.96 -6.92
C LEU A 192 8.63 19.79 -8.14
N ALA A 193 8.88 19.24 -9.31
CA ALA A 193 8.29 19.69 -10.56
C ALA A 193 7.41 18.58 -11.16
N ILE A 194 6.45 18.99 -11.99
CA ILE A 194 5.62 18.08 -12.78
C ILE A 194 5.93 18.30 -14.26
N ILE A 195 6.17 17.19 -14.96
CA ILE A 195 6.24 17.14 -16.43
C ILE A 195 4.91 16.63 -16.94
N GLN A 196 4.16 17.47 -17.65
CA GLN A 196 2.87 17.10 -18.24
C GLN A 196 3.07 16.79 -19.73
N ILE A 197 2.62 15.60 -20.14
CA ILE A 197 2.71 15.13 -21.53
C ILE A 197 1.28 14.96 -22.07
N ASP A 198 0.75 16.03 -22.66
CA ASP A 198 -0.66 16.09 -23.13
C ASP A 198 -0.99 14.97 -24.13
N ALA A 199 -0.03 14.61 -24.99
CA ALA A 199 -0.22 13.62 -26.06
C ALA A 199 -0.64 12.23 -25.55
N ILE A 200 -0.16 11.85 -24.36
CA ILE A 200 -0.47 10.56 -23.73
C ILE A 200 -1.19 10.70 -22.39
N LYS A 201 -1.59 11.93 -22.02
CA LYS A 201 -2.29 12.25 -20.77
C LYS A 201 -1.54 11.75 -19.53
N GLU A 202 -0.21 11.93 -19.51
CA GLU A 202 0.66 11.49 -18.42
C GLU A 202 1.23 12.68 -17.65
N GLU A 203 1.52 12.44 -16.36
CA GLU A 203 2.24 13.36 -15.48
C GLU A 203 3.41 12.64 -14.83
N LEU A 204 4.62 13.17 -15.00
CA LEU A 204 5.83 12.61 -14.39
C LEU A 204 6.29 13.53 -13.27
N LEU A 205 6.61 12.95 -12.11
CA LEU A 205 7.25 13.68 -11.03
C LEU A 205 8.73 13.84 -11.32
N ALA A 206 9.23 15.06 -11.13
CA ALA A 206 10.64 15.38 -11.30
C ALA A 206 11.20 16.11 -10.08
N LEU A 207 12.48 15.89 -9.81
CA LEU A 207 13.24 16.63 -8.81
C LEU A 207 14.12 17.69 -9.49
N PRO A 208 13.88 18.99 -9.28
CA PRO A 208 14.87 20.01 -9.59
C PRO A 208 16.20 19.70 -8.91
N LEU A 209 17.29 19.85 -9.66
CA LEU A 209 18.62 19.75 -9.09
C LEU A 209 18.85 20.90 -8.11
N VAL A 210 19.61 20.62 -7.03
CA VAL A 210 20.08 21.67 -6.13
C VAL A 210 20.90 22.68 -6.94
N ASP A 211 20.69 23.96 -6.65
CA ASP A 211 21.27 25.13 -7.34
C ASP A 211 20.70 25.42 -8.74
N SER A 212 19.70 24.66 -9.20
CA SER A 212 19.01 24.93 -10.47
C SER A 212 18.30 26.29 -10.46
N VAL A 213 18.28 26.95 -11.61
CA VAL A 213 17.36 28.06 -11.86
C VAL A 213 15.94 27.50 -11.82
N LEU A 214 15.05 28.14 -11.06
CA LEU A 214 13.63 27.77 -11.00
C LEU A 214 12.81 28.89 -11.63
N PRO A 215 12.19 28.67 -12.81
CA PRO A 215 11.33 29.67 -13.40
C PRO A 215 10.04 29.83 -12.57
N ASN A 216 9.47 31.02 -12.59
CA ASN A 216 8.14 31.26 -11.99
C ASN A 216 7.00 30.82 -12.90
N ASP A 217 7.23 30.82 -14.22
CA ASP A 217 6.25 30.47 -15.24
C ASP A 217 6.42 29.01 -15.67
N ILE A 218 5.31 28.39 -16.04
CA ILE A 218 5.30 27.05 -16.65
C ILE A 218 6.02 27.13 -18.00
N LEU A 219 7.01 26.26 -18.21
CA LEU A 219 7.66 26.15 -19.51
C LEU A 219 6.84 25.25 -20.42
N HIS A 220 6.62 25.69 -21.67
CA HIS A 220 5.98 24.88 -22.70
C HIS A 220 6.89 24.82 -23.92
N ALA A 221 7.47 23.65 -24.20
CA ALA A 221 8.43 23.48 -25.28
C ALA A 221 8.52 22.03 -25.77
N GLU A 222 9.08 21.89 -26.97
CA GLU A 222 9.44 20.61 -27.57
C GLU A 222 10.64 19.99 -26.84
N LEU A 223 10.62 18.66 -26.70
CA LEU A 223 11.71 17.87 -26.16
C LEU A 223 12.69 17.42 -27.24
N GLU A 224 13.99 17.44 -26.94
CA GLU A 224 15.04 16.88 -27.79
C GLU A 224 15.92 15.93 -26.98
N PHE A 225 16.00 14.65 -27.37
CA PHE A 225 16.89 13.70 -26.72
C PHE A 225 18.34 13.86 -27.22
N VAL A 226 19.26 14.15 -26.31
CA VAL A 226 20.67 14.50 -26.63
C VAL A 226 21.68 13.53 -26.02
N ASN A 227 21.31 12.25 -25.92
CA ASN A 227 22.15 11.19 -25.36
C ASN A 227 22.66 11.52 -23.95
N TYR A 228 23.96 11.78 -23.79
CA TYR A 228 24.59 12.09 -22.52
C TYR A 228 24.96 13.58 -22.39
N ALA A 229 24.49 14.43 -23.32
CA ALA A 229 24.79 15.87 -23.35
C ALA A 229 26.30 16.18 -23.25
N ARG A 230 27.14 15.32 -23.84
CA ARG A 230 28.56 15.62 -24.08
C ARG A 230 28.67 16.63 -25.21
N SER A 231 29.77 17.36 -25.29
CA SER A 231 29.97 18.30 -26.40
C SER A 231 29.86 17.62 -27.77
N ILE A 232 30.38 16.38 -27.90
CA ILE A 232 30.26 15.55 -29.11
C ILE A 232 28.83 15.09 -29.41
N ASP A 233 27.97 14.92 -28.38
CA ASP A 233 26.57 14.53 -28.59
C ASP A 233 25.74 15.67 -29.19
N LEU A 234 26.24 16.91 -29.14
CA LEU A 234 25.55 18.13 -29.54
C LEU A 234 26.10 18.73 -30.85
N ASP A 235 26.97 18.02 -31.55
CA ASP A 235 27.49 18.46 -32.84
C ASP A 235 26.38 18.46 -33.89
N GLY A 236 26.14 19.64 -34.49
CA GLY A 236 25.05 19.83 -35.47
C GLY A 236 23.64 19.94 -34.87
N ILE A 237 23.46 19.86 -33.55
CA ILE A 237 22.16 20.00 -32.89
C ILE A 237 21.90 21.48 -32.53
N ASP A 238 20.71 21.98 -32.86
CA ASP A 238 20.17 23.28 -32.42
C ASP A 238 19.06 23.03 -31.39
N LEU A 239 19.22 23.60 -30.18
CA LEU A 239 18.28 23.45 -29.07
C LEU A 239 17.50 24.75 -28.79
N THR A 240 17.58 25.74 -29.68
CA THR A 240 16.91 27.04 -29.50
C THR A 240 15.41 26.85 -29.24
N GLY A 241 14.96 27.22 -28.03
CA GLY A 241 13.56 27.12 -27.62
C GLY A 241 13.09 25.72 -27.22
N LYS A 242 13.99 24.73 -27.18
CA LYS A 242 13.71 23.33 -26.80
C LYS A 242 14.16 23.01 -25.38
N ILE A 243 13.60 21.96 -24.80
CA ILE A 243 14.09 21.34 -23.56
C ILE A 243 14.92 20.12 -23.94
N ALA A 244 16.17 20.08 -23.49
CA ALA A 244 17.05 18.95 -23.71
C ALA A 244 16.71 17.80 -22.75
N VAL A 245 16.76 16.56 -23.23
CA VAL A 245 16.62 15.35 -22.41
C VAL A 245 17.91 14.54 -22.52
N ALA A 246 18.55 14.26 -21.39
CA ALA A 246 19.85 13.57 -21.36
C ALA A 246 19.91 12.49 -20.29
N LYS A 247 20.60 11.38 -20.57
CA LYS A 247 20.91 10.35 -19.55
C LYS A 247 22.00 10.84 -18.61
N ARG A 248 21.90 10.48 -17.33
CA ARG A 248 22.94 10.65 -16.31
C ARG A 248 24.21 9.87 -16.70
N ARG A 249 25.38 10.27 -16.17
CA ARG A 249 26.71 9.70 -16.48
C ARG A 249 27.11 9.92 -17.96
N GLY A 250 28.23 9.35 -18.38
CA GLY A 250 28.66 9.31 -19.78
C GLY A 250 28.22 8.04 -20.50
N ALA A 251 28.67 7.88 -21.76
CA ALA A 251 28.36 6.72 -22.57
C ALA A 251 29.02 5.43 -22.08
N GLU A 252 30.17 5.58 -21.42
CA GLU A 252 30.90 4.47 -20.80
C GLU A 252 30.73 4.46 -19.28
N PRO A 253 30.72 3.29 -18.61
CA PRO A 253 30.55 3.20 -17.15
C PRO A 253 31.54 4.02 -16.33
N SER A 254 32.76 4.21 -16.85
CA SER A 254 33.83 5.00 -16.24
C SER A 254 33.80 6.49 -16.62
N GLU A 255 33.02 6.87 -17.63
CA GLU A 255 32.92 8.25 -18.08
C GLU A 255 32.01 9.05 -17.15
N VAL A 256 32.57 10.11 -16.57
CA VAL A 256 31.84 11.03 -15.68
C VAL A 256 31.56 12.32 -16.43
N VAL A 257 30.28 12.50 -16.79
CA VAL A 257 29.77 13.79 -17.28
C VAL A 257 28.92 14.40 -16.16
N TYR A 258 29.42 15.47 -15.55
CA TYR A 258 28.74 16.14 -14.43
C TYR A 258 27.46 16.82 -14.88
N PHE A 259 26.48 16.97 -13.97
CA PHE A 259 25.22 17.65 -14.27
C PHE A 259 25.45 19.10 -14.73
N SER A 260 26.41 19.80 -14.11
CA SER A 260 26.85 21.14 -14.52
C SER A 260 27.39 21.18 -15.94
N THR A 261 28.21 20.21 -16.32
CA THR A 261 28.72 20.08 -17.69
C THR A 261 27.60 19.83 -18.69
N LYS A 262 26.62 18.99 -18.34
CA LYS A 262 25.45 18.72 -19.19
C LYS A 262 24.62 19.98 -19.40
N GLU A 263 24.29 20.68 -18.32
CA GLU A 263 23.51 21.93 -18.34
C GLU A 263 24.23 23.01 -19.15
N GLU A 264 25.54 23.22 -18.94
CA GLU A 264 26.33 24.20 -19.70
C GLU A 264 26.33 23.88 -21.21
N ASN A 265 26.54 22.62 -21.56
CA ASN A 265 26.64 22.17 -22.95
C ASN A 265 25.33 22.42 -23.72
N VAL A 266 24.18 22.05 -23.13
CA VAL A 266 22.88 22.24 -23.79
C VAL A 266 22.44 23.70 -23.77
N ALA A 267 22.74 24.45 -22.71
CA ALA A 267 22.45 25.88 -22.64
C ALA A 267 23.20 26.67 -23.73
N LYS A 268 24.48 26.34 -24.00
CA LYS A 268 25.26 26.92 -25.11
C LYS A 268 24.66 26.66 -26.50
N LYS A 269 23.81 25.65 -26.63
CA LYS A 269 23.08 25.31 -27.87
C LYS A 269 21.67 25.91 -27.92
N GLY A 270 21.29 26.73 -26.94
CA GLY A 270 20.02 27.46 -26.92
C GLY A 270 18.88 26.75 -26.18
N ALA A 271 19.15 25.62 -25.51
CA ALA A 271 18.15 24.93 -24.70
C ALA A 271 17.60 25.87 -23.61
N ILE A 272 16.30 25.78 -23.35
CA ILE A 272 15.62 26.58 -22.30
C ILE A 272 15.39 25.79 -21.01
N GLY A 273 15.75 24.51 -21.00
CA GLY A 273 15.67 23.61 -19.85
C GLY A 273 16.38 22.28 -20.13
N LEU A 274 16.69 21.54 -19.06
CA LEU A 274 17.31 20.21 -19.12
C LEU A 274 16.55 19.23 -18.22
N ILE A 275 16.16 18.09 -18.77
CA ILE A 275 15.68 16.93 -18.01
C ILE A 275 16.77 15.86 -18.04
N VAL A 276 17.23 15.45 -16.86
CA VAL A 276 18.21 14.38 -16.72
C VAL A 276 17.51 13.10 -16.30
N ILE A 277 17.72 12.03 -17.06
CA ILE A 277 17.20 10.69 -16.77
C ILE A 277 18.23 9.95 -15.91
N ASN A 278 17.83 9.46 -14.74
CA ASN A 278 18.71 8.61 -13.94
C ASN A 278 18.99 7.30 -14.70
N THR A 279 20.21 6.78 -14.57
CA THR A 279 20.63 5.53 -15.26
C THR A 279 20.62 4.31 -14.33
N VAL A 280 20.09 4.48 -13.13
CA VAL A 280 19.83 3.41 -12.18
C VAL A 280 18.40 3.59 -11.67
N PRO A 281 17.71 2.52 -11.26
CA PRO A 281 16.37 2.62 -10.70
C PRO A 281 16.30 3.62 -9.55
N GLY A 282 15.20 4.35 -9.49
CA GLY A 282 14.95 5.37 -8.48
C GLY A 282 15.45 6.77 -8.80
N ILE A 283 15.20 7.68 -7.86
CA ILE A 283 15.54 9.10 -7.99
C ILE A 283 16.60 9.48 -6.97
N ILE A 284 17.47 10.42 -7.33
CA ILE A 284 18.50 10.93 -6.42
C ILE A 284 18.41 12.44 -6.30
N LYS A 285 18.92 12.99 -5.20
CA LYS A 285 19.18 14.43 -5.10
C LYS A 285 20.51 14.74 -5.77
N GLY A 286 20.46 15.35 -6.95
CA GLY A 286 21.66 15.87 -7.63
C GLY A 286 21.86 17.36 -7.37
N ARG A 287 23.06 17.86 -7.63
CA ARG A 287 23.42 19.28 -7.50
C ARG A 287 24.22 19.77 -8.69
N LEU A 288 24.05 21.03 -9.08
CA LEU A 288 24.81 21.67 -10.14
C LEU A 288 26.12 22.26 -9.63
N MET A 289 26.14 22.86 -8.43
CA MET A 289 27.37 23.48 -7.92
C MET A 289 28.21 22.48 -7.12
N HIS A 290 29.41 22.16 -7.57
CA HIS A 290 30.34 21.23 -6.91
C HIS A 290 31.81 21.55 -7.24
N PRO A 291 32.81 20.95 -6.57
CA PRO A 291 34.23 21.29 -6.78
C PRO A 291 34.79 21.05 -8.20
N ASN A 292 34.07 20.31 -9.04
CA ASN A 292 34.51 19.91 -10.38
C ASN A 292 33.67 20.55 -11.50
N ILE A 293 33.07 21.72 -11.24
CA ILE A 293 32.31 22.48 -12.24
C ILE A 293 33.22 23.02 -13.36
N PRO A 294 32.68 23.27 -14.57
CA PRO A 294 33.41 23.96 -15.63
C PRO A 294 33.88 25.37 -15.21
N VAL A 295 34.97 25.86 -15.80
CA VAL A 295 35.52 27.18 -15.48
C VAL A 295 34.54 28.27 -15.93
N GLY A 296 34.14 29.15 -15.00
CA GLY A 296 33.18 30.22 -15.26
C GLY A 296 31.72 29.77 -15.30
N TYR A 297 31.44 28.51 -14.94
CA TYR A 297 30.10 27.95 -14.88
C TYR A 297 29.20 28.67 -13.86
N SER A 298 27.98 28.95 -14.28
CA SER A 298 26.87 29.32 -13.41
C SER A 298 25.60 28.67 -13.99
N PRO A 299 24.75 28.05 -13.16
CA PRO A 299 23.45 27.55 -13.59
C PRO A 299 22.67 28.65 -14.31
N SER A 300 22.13 28.32 -15.49
CA SER A 300 21.52 29.28 -16.41
C SER A 300 20.12 28.88 -16.86
N ILE A 301 19.83 27.58 -16.88
CA ILE A 301 18.52 27.03 -17.26
C ILE A 301 18.01 26.06 -16.18
N PRO A 302 16.67 25.88 -16.07
CA PRO A 302 16.10 24.89 -15.18
C PRO A 302 16.55 23.48 -15.52
N THR A 303 16.98 22.75 -14.51
CA THR A 303 17.44 21.37 -14.62
C THR A 303 16.70 20.46 -13.66
N LEU A 304 16.06 19.44 -14.21
CA LEU A 304 15.27 18.42 -13.52
C LEU A 304 15.99 17.07 -13.57
N LEU A 305 15.70 16.21 -12.61
CA LEU A 305 16.03 14.80 -12.62
C LEU A 305 14.75 13.97 -12.53
N ILE A 306 14.64 12.95 -13.37
CA ILE A 306 13.57 11.95 -13.33
C ILE A 306 14.17 10.54 -13.15
N THR A 307 13.30 9.59 -12.83
CA THR A 307 13.69 8.18 -12.70
C THR A 307 14.07 7.58 -14.06
N GLN A 308 14.66 6.39 -14.04
CA GLN A 308 14.97 5.66 -15.27
C GLN A 308 13.70 5.30 -16.05
N GLU A 309 12.69 4.80 -15.33
CA GLU A 309 11.44 4.29 -15.89
C GLU A 309 10.63 5.39 -16.57
N ASP A 310 10.50 6.54 -15.91
CA ASP A 310 9.84 7.73 -16.47
C ASP A 310 10.64 8.29 -17.65
N GLY A 311 11.97 8.19 -17.59
CA GLY A 311 12.85 8.59 -18.68
C GLY A 311 12.71 7.72 -19.94
N ASP A 312 12.58 6.41 -19.78
CA ASP A 312 12.38 5.50 -20.91
C ASP A 312 11.02 5.74 -21.59
N LYS A 313 9.96 6.01 -20.81
CA LYS A 313 8.66 6.48 -21.33
C LYS A 313 8.81 7.77 -22.12
N LEU A 314 9.53 8.75 -21.56
CA LEU A 314 9.75 10.06 -22.18
C LEU A 314 10.51 9.94 -23.50
N ILE A 315 11.58 9.14 -23.54
CA ILE A 315 12.37 8.89 -24.75
C ILE A 315 11.51 8.25 -25.86
N LYS A 316 10.67 7.26 -25.50
CA LYS A 316 9.77 6.64 -26.46
C LYS A 316 8.84 7.67 -27.11
N GLN A 317 8.27 8.57 -26.32
CA GLN A 317 7.41 9.64 -26.85
C GLN A 317 8.14 10.58 -27.80
N ILE A 318 9.38 10.96 -27.47
CA ILE A 318 10.21 11.83 -28.32
C ILE A 318 10.46 11.20 -29.71
N TYR A 319 10.65 9.88 -29.77
CA TYR A 319 10.88 9.18 -31.05
C TYR A 319 9.59 8.94 -31.84
N ASP A 320 8.49 8.64 -31.15
CA ASP A 320 7.21 8.34 -31.78
C ASP A 320 6.52 9.61 -32.33
N SER A 321 6.76 10.76 -31.69
CA SER A 321 6.15 12.04 -32.08
C SER A 321 6.95 13.26 -31.61
N GLN A 322 6.80 14.40 -32.29
CA GLN A 322 7.28 15.68 -31.74
C GLN A 322 6.53 15.98 -30.43
N THR A 323 7.20 15.74 -29.32
CA THR A 323 6.61 15.79 -27.99
C THR A 323 6.78 17.19 -27.39
N PHE A 324 5.66 17.88 -27.17
CA PHE A 324 5.60 19.10 -26.36
C PHE A 324 5.22 18.75 -24.93
N VAL A 325 5.88 19.38 -23.96
CA VAL A 325 5.56 19.22 -22.54
C VAL A 325 5.33 20.54 -21.86
N LYS A 326 4.54 20.52 -20.78
CA LYS A 326 4.48 21.61 -19.81
C LYS A 326 5.29 21.22 -18.57
N LEU A 327 6.24 22.07 -18.18
CA LEU A 327 7.03 21.89 -16.96
C LEU A 327 6.55 22.90 -15.91
N ASP A 328 5.92 22.39 -14.86
CA ASP A 328 5.50 23.17 -13.70
C ASP A 328 6.48 22.94 -12.54
N PHE A 329 7.19 23.98 -12.11
CA PHE A 329 8.18 23.94 -11.02
C PHE A 329 7.58 24.35 -9.66
N ASN A 330 6.30 24.73 -9.64
CA ASN A 330 5.60 25.08 -8.40
C ASN A 330 4.18 24.50 -8.42
N PRO A 331 4.05 23.16 -8.52
CA PRO A 331 2.76 22.51 -8.62
C PRO A 331 1.95 22.72 -7.35
N LYS A 332 0.73 23.23 -7.50
CA LYS A 332 -0.13 23.61 -6.37
C LYS A 332 -0.89 22.45 -5.72
N ASN A 333 -0.98 21.30 -6.39
CA ASN A 333 -1.83 20.20 -5.94
C ASN A 333 -1.10 18.84 -6.03
N LEU A 334 -0.11 18.65 -5.15
CA LEU A 334 0.63 17.39 -5.09
C LEU A 334 -0.09 16.29 -4.33
N THR A 335 -1.21 16.57 -3.66
CA THR A 335 -1.92 15.55 -2.84
C THR A 335 -2.38 14.35 -3.65
N ASN A 336 -2.50 14.51 -4.96
CA ASN A 336 -2.83 13.43 -5.88
C ASN A 336 -1.65 12.53 -6.24
N PHE A 337 -0.43 12.80 -5.78
CA PHE A 337 0.75 12.05 -6.16
C PHE A 337 1.24 11.19 -5.00
N VAL A 338 1.46 9.90 -5.29
CA VAL A 338 2.16 9.00 -4.40
C VAL A 338 3.64 9.41 -4.32
N SER A 339 4.21 9.40 -3.11
CA SER A 339 5.60 9.74 -2.85
C SER A 339 6.53 8.86 -3.68
N ILE A 340 7.59 9.44 -4.24
CA ILE A 340 8.49 8.70 -5.15
C ILE A 340 9.15 7.52 -4.43
N PHE A 341 9.48 7.70 -3.14
CA PHE A 341 10.08 6.64 -2.33
C PHE A 341 9.08 5.56 -1.91
N SER A 342 7.76 5.79 -1.98
CA SER A 342 6.79 4.82 -1.47
C SER A 342 6.93 3.53 -2.25
N SER A 343 7.21 2.43 -1.54
CA SER A 343 7.29 1.10 -2.14
C SER A 343 6.00 0.73 -2.87
N ARG A 344 6.12 -0.09 -3.91
CA ARG A 344 5.05 -0.37 -4.89
C ARG A 344 4.86 -1.86 -5.08
N GLY A 345 3.63 -2.28 -5.30
CA GLY A 345 3.31 -3.64 -5.75
C GLY A 345 3.80 -3.90 -7.18
N PRO A 346 3.36 -5.01 -7.80
CA PRO A 346 2.54 -6.06 -7.20
C PRO A 346 3.31 -6.88 -6.16
N VAL A 347 2.58 -7.52 -5.24
CA VAL A 347 3.14 -8.50 -4.28
C VAL A 347 2.71 -9.92 -4.62
N SER A 348 1.47 -10.09 -5.08
CA SER A 348 0.88 -11.37 -5.46
C SER A 348 -0.11 -11.16 -6.60
N SER A 349 -0.43 -12.22 -7.33
CA SER A 349 -1.52 -12.26 -8.32
C SER A 349 -2.90 -12.48 -7.67
N PHE A 350 -2.97 -12.80 -6.37
CA PHE A 350 -4.21 -13.11 -5.67
C PHE A 350 -4.70 -11.99 -4.77
N TYR A 351 -3.81 -11.09 -4.36
CA TYR A 351 -4.15 -9.94 -3.54
C TYR A 351 -3.30 -8.71 -3.85
N MET A 352 -3.86 -7.54 -3.53
CA MET A 352 -3.28 -6.24 -3.80
C MET A 352 -2.51 -5.67 -2.60
N LYS A 353 -1.36 -5.05 -2.87
CA LYS A 353 -0.63 -4.16 -1.94
C LYS A 353 -0.02 -2.96 -2.71
N PRO A 354 0.07 -1.74 -2.12
CA PRO A 354 -0.46 -1.37 -0.80
C PRO A 354 -1.99 -1.47 -0.77
N ASP A 355 -2.60 -1.55 0.41
CA ASP A 355 -4.06 -1.55 0.52
C ASP A 355 -4.61 -0.14 0.25
N LEU A 356 -3.90 0.88 0.74
CA LEU A 356 -4.20 2.29 0.53
C LEU A 356 -2.96 3.16 0.77
N VAL A 357 -3.07 4.46 0.52
CA VAL A 357 -2.05 5.45 0.84
C VAL A 357 -2.57 6.48 1.85
N SER A 358 -1.67 7.10 2.60
CA SER A 358 -1.99 8.26 3.45
C SER A 358 -0.84 9.28 3.44
N PHE A 359 -1.05 10.44 4.04
CA PHE A 359 -0.06 11.50 4.04
C PHE A 359 1.23 11.01 4.71
N GLY A 360 2.36 11.10 4.00
CA GLY A 360 3.67 10.70 4.52
C GLY A 360 4.79 11.66 4.16
N GLU A 361 4.46 12.84 3.62
CA GLU A 361 5.42 13.89 3.26
C GLU A 361 5.17 15.15 4.07
N GLN A 362 6.25 15.71 4.59
CA GLN A 362 6.25 16.92 5.40
C GLN A 362 5.36 16.80 6.65
N ILE A 363 5.36 15.62 7.28
CA ILE A 363 4.54 15.35 8.46
C ILE A 363 5.22 15.94 9.70
N ASN A 364 4.58 16.94 10.31
CA ASN A 364 5.03 17.55 11.55
C ASN A 364 4.35 16.89 12.75
N SER A 365 5.12 16.22 13.60
CA SER A 365 4.62 15.57 14.82
C SER A 365 5.64 15.70 15.96
N THR A 366 5.31 15.16 17.11
CA THR A 366 6.12 15.16 18.33
C THR A 366 7.52 14.59 18.09
N TRP A 367 8.49 15.12 18.80
CA TRP A 367 9.89 14.70 18.74
C TRP A 367 10.53 14.86 20.12
N LEU A 368 11.70 14.26 20.31
CA LEU A 368 12.42 14.26 21.58
C LEU A 368 12.64 15.66 22.14
N GLY A 369 12.69 15.75 23.46
CA GLY A 369 13.01 17.01 24.16
C GLY A 369 11.88 18.03 24.07
N ASN A 370 10.62 17.59 24.09
CA ASN A 370 9.42 18.43 23.99
C ASN A 370 9.37 19.27 22.71
N SER A 371 9.83 18.70 21.60
CA SER A 371 9.94 19.41 20.32
C SER A 371 9.03 18.78 19.26
N TYR A 372 9.03 19.36 18.06
CA TYR A 372 8.31 18.85 16.90
C TYR A 372 9.25 18.79 15.72
N LYS A 373 9.08 17.80 14.85
CA LYS A 373 9.93 17.61 13.67
C LYS A 373 9.12 17.23 12.44
N ILE A 374 9.49 17.84 11.32
CA ILE A 374 8.97 17.49 10.00
C ILE A 374 9.76 16.28 9.47
N GLN A 375 9.05 15.24 9.08
CA GLN A 375 9.61 14.00 8.54
C GLN A 375 8.85 13.52 7.30
N ASN A 376 9.52 12.68 6.51
CA ASN A 376 8.97 12.06 5.31
C ASN A 376 9.22 10.54 5.34
N GLY A 377 8.23 9.75 4.93
CA GLY A 377 8.31 8.29 4.90
C GLY A 377 6.95 7.62 5.05
N THR A 378 6.82 6.40 4.52
CA THR A 378 5.61 5.57 4.71
C THR A 378 5.37 5.23 6.18
N SER A 379 6.42 5.23 7.00
CA SER A 379 6.35 5.12 8.47
C SER A 379 5.41 6.15 9.11
N PHE A 380 5.27 7.34 8.53
CA PHE A 380 4.38 8.39 9.02
C PHE A 380 2.98 8.35 8.41
N SER A 381 2.76 7.55 7.37
CA SER A 381 1.44 7.28 6.78
C SER A 381 0.68 6.21 7.56
N ALA A 382 1.36 5.13 7.97
CA ALA A 382 0.79 4.04 8.77
C ALA A 382 -0.03 4.51 10.01
N PRO A 383 0.47 5.42 10.87
CA PRO A 383 -0.27 5.87 12.05
C PRO A 383 -1.60 6.60 11.75
N TYR A 384 -1.78 7.19 10.57
CA TYR A 384 -3.08 7.75 10.18
C TYR A 384 -4.15 6.65 10.03
N VAL A 385 -3.75 5.52 9.43
CA VAL A 385 -4.62 4.35 9.27
C VAL A 385 -4.83 3.69 10.63
N THR A 386 -3.77 3.47 11.41
CA THR A 386 -3.86 2.94 12.79
C THR A 386 -4.87 3.69 13.64
N ALA A 387 -4.81 5.03 13.66
CA ALA A 387 -5.76 5.83 14.41
C ALA A 387 -7.19 5.75 13.85
N THR A 388 -7.34 5.61 12.53
CA THR A 388 -8.66 5.42 11.90
C THR A 388 -9.26 4.07 12.27
N VAL A 389 -8.45 3.00 12.31
CA VAL A 389 -8.89 1.69 12.81
C VAL A 389 -9.38 1.81 14.25
N ALA A 390 -8.63 2.49 15.11
CA ALA A 390 -9.05 2.69 16.49
C ALA A 390 -10.39 3.44 16.59
N LEU A 391 -10.60 4.50 15.79
CA LEU A 391 -11.88 5.20 15.74
C LEU A 391 -13.03 4.31 15.25
N LEU A 392 -12.78 3.40 14.30
CA LEU A 392 -13.79 2.45 13.79
C LEU A 392 -14.16 1.38 14.82
N LEU A 393 -13.17 0.81 15.52
CA LEU A 393 -13.41 -0.13 16.62
C LEU A 393 -14.21 0.54 17.74
N ASN A 394 -13.86 1.78 18.06
CA ASN A 394 -14.62 2.62 18.98
C ASN A 394 -16.09 2.77 18.52
N HIS A 395 -16.30 3.07 17.23
CA HIS A 395 -17.64 3.36 16.71
C HIS A 395 -18.53 2.12 16.55
N HIS A 396 -17.96 0.96 16.20
CA HIS A 396 -18.71 -0.24 15.83
C HIS A 396 -18.58 -1.43 16.79
N GLY A 397 -17.64 -1.39 17.73
CA GLY A 397 -17.28 -2.52 18.59
C GLY A 397 -16.29 -3.47 17.90
N GLU A 398 -16.41 -4.76 18.17
CA GLU A 398 -15.51 -5.80 17.62
C GLU A 398 -15.67 -5.90 16.09
N LEU A 399 -14.65 -5.46 15.36
CA LEU A 399 -14.48 -5.67 13.92
C LEU A 399 -13.16 -6.40 13.67
N ASN A 400 -13.18 -7.38 12.78
CA ASN A 400 -11.96 -8.09 12.37
C ASN A 400 -11.22 -7.38 11.22
N HIS A 401 -10.03 -7.89 10.87
CA HIS A 401 -9.19 -7.39 9.78
C HIS A 401 -9.93 -7.16 8.47
N SER A 402 -10.65 -8.17 7.97
CA SER A 402 -11.36 -8.06 6.70
C SER A 402 -12.51 -7.06 6.75
N GLN A 403 -13.20 -6.92 7.89
CA GLN A 403 -14.25 -5.93 8.07
C GLN A 403 -13.69 -4.50 8.12
N ILE A 404 -12.62 -4.26 8.88
CA ILE A 404 -11.95 -2.96 8.92
C ILE A 404 -11.46 -2.58 7.53
N LEU A 405 -10.77 -3.50 6.84
CA LEU A 405 -10.29 -3.27 5.49
C LEU A 405 -11.43 -3.01 4.51
N GLY A 406 -12.53 -3.76 4.64
CA GLY A 406 -13.78 -3.60 3.90
C GLY A 406 -14.55 -2.30 4.17
N ILE A 407 -14.14 -1.52 5.18
CA ILE A 407 -14.65 -0.17 5.43
C ILE A 407 -13.68 0.89 4.90
N ILE A 408 -12.40 0.82 5.27
CA ILE A 408 -11.42 1.87 4.98
C ILE A 408 -11.04 1.92 3.50
N SER A 409 -10.83 0.76 2.85
CA SER A 409 -10.39 0.71 1.46
C SER A 409 -11.49 1.19 0.52
N PRO A 410 -12.75 0.73 0.63
CA PRO A 410 -13.82 1.27 -0.22
C PRO A 410 -14.13 2.76 -0.01
N SER A 411 -13.83 3.25 1.20
CA SER A 411 -14.00 4.66 1.56
C SER A 411 -12.85 5.55 1.10
N ALA A 412 -11.72 4.98 0.68
CA ALA A 412 -10.58 5.74 0.19
C ALA A 412 -10.98 6.65 -1.00
N THR A 413 -10.21 7.71 -1.19
CA THR A 413 -10.35 8.63 -2.32
C THR A 413 -9.31 8.26 -3.37
N PRO A 414 -9.71 7.65 -4.51
CA PRO A 414 -8.76 7.29 -5.55
C PRO A 414 -8.06 8.54 -6.09
N LEU A 415 -6.74 8.49 -6.10
CA LEU A 415 -5.87 9.52 -6.63
C LEU A 415 -5.85 9.45 -8.16
N LYS A 416 -5.88 10.63 -8.78
CA LYS A 416 -5.91 10.83 -10.24
C LYS A 416 -4.89 11.86 -10.65
N ASN A 417 -4.31 11.68 -11.83
CA ASN A 417 -3.56 12.73 -12.49
C ASN A 417 -4.52 13.87 -12.97
N LEU A 418 -3.97 14.98 -13.44
CA LEU A 418 -4.73 16.16 -13.88
C LEU A 418 -5.63 15.89 -15.09
N TYR A 419 -5.40 14.81 -15.83
CA TYR A 419 -6.25 14.38 -16.94
C TYR A 419 -7.41 13.47 -16.48
N GLY A 420 -7.54 13.23 -15.18
CA GLY A 420 -8.58 12.39 -14.60
C GLY A 420 -8.29 10.89 -14.69
N VAL A 421 -7.08 10.49 -15.09
CA VAL A 421 -6.65 9.09 -15.13
C VAL A 421 -6.25 8.66 -13.73
N TYR A 422 -6.77 7.52 -13.27
CA TYR A 422 -6.39 6.95 -11.98
C TYR A 422 -4.94 6.51 -11.97
N TRP A 423 -4.24 6.71 -10.86
CA TRP A 423 -2.96 6.05 -10.66
C TRP A 423 -3.16 4.53 -10.52
N PRO A 424 -2.20 3.70 -10.96
CA PRO A 424 -2.28 2.25 -10.80
C PRO A 424 -2.46 1.85 -9.33
N SER A 425 -3.26 0.82 -9.07
CA SER A 425 -3.51 0.32 -7.72
C SER A 425 -2.27 -0.32 -7.10
N THR A 426 -1.33 -0.80 -7.92
CA THR A 426 0.02 -1.20 -7.46
C THR A 426 0.82 -0.04 -6.85
N LEU A 427 0.43 1.21 -7.12
CA LEU A 427 1.03 2.41 -6.58
C LEU A 427 0.22 2.99 -5.39
N GLN A 428 -1.10 3.07 -5.53
CA GLN A 428 -1.96 3.78 -4.57
C GLN A 428 -2.91 2.90 -3.74
N GLY A 429 -2.98 1.61 -4.02
CA GLY A 429 -4.02 0.73 -3.49
C GLY A 429 -5.41 1.22 -3.88
N SER A 430 -6.33 1.26 -2.91
CA SER A 430 -7.67 1.84 -3.08
C SER A 430 -7.68 3.38 -3.15
N GLY A 431 -6.56 4.04 -2.83
CA GLY A 431 -6.41 5.50 -2.87
C GLY A 431 -6.02 6.11 -1.53
N SER A 432 -6.16 7.43 -1.41
CA SER A 432 -5.88 8.16 -0.18
C SER A 432 -6.91 7.84 0.89
N LEU A 433 -6.46 7.55 2.11
CA LEU A 433 -7.30 7.43 3.29
C LEU A 433 -8.27 8.62 3.40
N ASN A 434 -9.55 8.33 3.62
CA ASN A 434 -10.58 9.32 3.88
C ASN A 434 -11.31 8.94 5.17
N ILE A 435 -10.86 9.53 6.29
CA ILE A 435 -11.33 9.21 7.64
C ILE A 435 -12.82 9.49 7.77
N ASP A 436 -13.27 10.66 7.31
CA ASP A 436 -14.68 11.08 7.41
C ASP A 436 -15.59 10.11 6.66
N LYS A 437 -15.23 9.77 5.42
CA LYS A 437 -16.00 8.82 4.61
C LYS A 437 -16.01 7.42 5.20
N ALA A 438 -14.89 6.98 5.80
CA ALA A 438 -14.81 5.68 6.48
C ALA A 438 -15.72 5.61 7.72
N LEU A 439 -15.75 6.66 8.55
CA LEU A 439 -16.60 6.71 9.74
C LEU A 439 -18.10 6.80 9.41
N HIS A 440 -18.46 7.35 8.25
CA HIS A 440 -19.85 7.43 7.80
C HIS A 440 -20.26 6.29 6.86
N ASN A 441 -19.34 5.38 6.51
CA ASN A 441 -19.64 4.24 5.65
C ASN A 441 -20.49 3.22 6.43
N PRO A 442 -21.76 3.00 6.05
CA PRO A 442 -22.66 2.12 6.80
C PRO A 442 -22.48 0.63 6.43
N ILE A 443 -21.54 0.28 5.55
CA ILE A 443 -21.30 -1.10 5.10
C ILE A 443 -19.82 -1.49 5.13
N SER A 444 -19.57 -2.78 5.23
CA SER A 444 -18.28 -3.40 4.95
C SER A 444 -18.37 -4.26 3.70
N ILE A 445 -17.43 -4.08 2.75
CA ILE A 445 -17.34 -4.83 1.49
C ILE A 445 -16.14 -5.79 1.56
N ILE A 446 -16.40 -7.10 1.51
CA ILE A 446 -15.39 -8.14 1.76
C ILE A 446 -15.37 -9.13 0.58
N PRO A 447 -14.24 -9.33 -0.12
CA PRO A 447 -12.96 -8.64 0.05
C PRO A 447 -13.02 -7.17 -0.42
N SER A 448 -12.02 -6.37 -0.02
CA SER A 448 -11.90 -4.95 -0.36
C SER A 448 -11.32 -4.68 -1.76
N HIS A 449 -10.99 -5.73 -2.49
CA HIS A 449 -10.51 -5.75 -3.87
C HIS A 449 -10.80 -7.12 -4.49
N LEU A 450 -10.76 -7.23 -5.82
CA LEU A 450 -10.87 -8.50 -6.54
C LEU A 450 -9.64 -8.74 -7.41
N SER A 451 -9.24 -10.00 -7.60
CA SER A 451 -8.07 -10.35 -8.43
C SER A 451 -8.30 -11.58 -9.29
N PHE A 452 -8.63 -11.38 -10.57
CA PHE A 452 -8.98 -12.47 -11.48
C PHE A 452 -7.76 -12.99 -12.23
N ASN A 453 -7.42 -14.26 -12.05
CA ASN A 453 -6.46 -14.97 -12.88
C ASN A 453 -7.21 -15.66 -14.04
N LEU A 454 -6.94 -15.22 -15.28
CA LEU A 454 -7.57 -15.71 -16.50
C LEU A 454 -6.51 -16.23 -17.47
N ALA A 455 -6.83 -17.30 -18.18
CA ALA A 455 -6.03 -17.86 -19.28
C ALA A 455 -6.97 -18.41 -20.36
N GLU A 456 -6.50 -18.71 -21.57
CA GLU A 456 -7.39 -19.19 -22.64
C GLU A 456 -8.16 -20.47 -22.27
N THR A 457 -7.47 -21.39 -21.60
CA THR A 457 -8.04 -22.66 -21.11
C THR A 457 -8.72 -22.54 -19.75
N GLN A 458 -8.56 -21.40 -19.07
CA GLN A 458 -9.26 -21.00 -17.86
C GLN A 458 -9.91 -19.61 -18.07
N SER A 459 -10.78 -19.55 -19.06
CA SER A 459 -11.32 -18.29 -19.59
C SER A 459 -12.40 -17.67 -18.70
N VAL A 460 -12.75 -18.30 -17.58
CA VAL A 460 -13.76 -17.82 -16.63
C VAL A 460 -13.24 -17.98 -15.22
N ASN A 461 -13.35 -16.92 -14.42
CA ASN A 461 -13.07 -16.93 -12.99
C ASN A 461 -14.22 -16.23 -12.25
N THR A 462 -14.68 -16.83 -11.15
CA THR A 462 -15.77 -16.30 -10.33
C THR A 462 -15.24 -15.99 -8.93
N GLN A 463 -15.50 -14.78 -8.45
CA GLN A 463 -15.22 -14.36 -7.08
C GLN A 463 -16.50 -13.97 -6.36
N ILE A 464 -16.40 -13.89 -5.04
CA ILE A 464 -17.52 -13.58 -4.15
C ILE A 464 -17.23 -12.28 -3.41
N ILE A 465 -18.21 -11.39 -3.38
CA ILE A 465 -18.25 -10.22 -2.49
C ILE A 465 -19.35 -10.45 -1.45
N THR A 466 -19.01 -10.30 -0.17
CA THR A 466 -19.95 -10.17 0.93
C THR A 466 -20.08 -8.71 1.31
N ILE A 467 -21.30 -8.18 1.21
CA ILE A 467 -21.64 -6.83 1.68
C ILE A 467 -22.37 -6.98 3.02
N GLN A 468 -21.78 -6.46 4.08
CA GLN A 468 -22.32 -6.49 5.44
C GLN A 468 -22.79 -5.10 5.84
N SER A 469 -24.02 -4.99 6.36
CA SER A 469 -24.52 -3.75 6.96
C SER A 469 -24.03 -3.59 8.39
N LEU A 470 -23.54 -2.40 8.72
CA LEU A 470 -23.11 -1.99 10.07
C LEU A 470 -24.24 -1.28 10.84
N VAL A 471 -25.28 -0.87 10.12
CA VAL A 471 -26.41 -0.08 10.65
C VAL A 471 -27.69 -0.92 10.76
N SER A 472 -28.66 -0.42 11.52
CA SER A 472 -29.97 -1.07 11.67
C SER A 472 -31.00 -0.63 10.63
N ASP A 473 -30.73 0.47 9.92
CA ASP A 473 -31.62 0.97 8.88
C ASP A 473 -31.52 0.14 7.59
N THR A 474 -32.57 0.19 6.78
CA THR A 474 -32.56 -0.45 5.46
C THR A 474 -31.65 0.34 4.51
N LEU A 475 -30.74 -0.36 3.85
CA LEU A 475 -29.83 0.18 2.84
C LEU A 475 -30.20 -0.33 1.45
N GLU A 476 -30.14 0.55 0.47
CA GLU A 476 -30.26 0.21 -0.94
C GLU A 476 -28.95 0.57 -1.64
N ILE A 477 -28.32 -0.43 -2.23
CA ILE A 477 -26.98 -0.35 -2.77
C ILE A 477 -27.04 -0.73 -4.24
N SER A 478 -26.51 0.12 -5.10
CA SER A 478 -26.35 -0.17 -6.53
C SER A 478 -24.88 -0.38 -6.87
N ILE A 479 -24.60 -1.47 -7.58
CA ILE A 479 -23.27 -1.81 -8.08
C ILE A 479 -23.21 -1.43 -9.55
N SER A 480 -22.16 -0.70 -9.92
CA SER A 480 -21.81 -0.44 -11.31
C SER A 480 -20.33 -0.64 -11.51
N ASP A 481 -19.96 -1.10 -12.69
CA ASP A 481 -18.59 -1.23 -13.16
C ASP A 481 -18.22 -0.04 -14.06
N ILE A 482 -17.03 0.51 -13.86
CA ILE A 482 -16.42 1.43 -14.82
C ILE A 482 -15.48 0.57 -15.67
N GLN A 483 -16.02 -0.19 -16.61
CA GLN A 483 -15.20 -0.98 -17.53
C GLN A 483 -14.38 -0.06 -18.45
N THR A 484 -13.08 -0.32 -18.52
CA THR A 484 -12.14 0.37 -19.42
C THR A 484 -11.68 -0.51 -20.58
N ASP A 485 -11.81 -1.84 -20.47
CA ASP A 485 -11.27 -2.81 -21.44
C ASP A 485 -12.37 -3.72 -22.02
N ASN A 486 -12.28 -3.99 -23.33
CA ASN A 486 -13.15 -4.89 -24.08
C ASN A 486 -12.66 -6.35 -24.06
N SER A 487 -11.58 -6.66 -23.34
CA SER A 487 -10.98 -8.01 -23.33
C SER A 487 -11.62 -8.96 -22.32
N VAL A 488 -12.40 -8.45 -21.37
CA VAL A 488 -13.19 -9.24 -20.42
C VAL A 488 -14.65 -8.80 -20.37
N ASP A 489 -15.53 -9.75 -20.11
CA ASP A 489 -16.94 -9.52 -19.76
C ASP A 489 -17.10 -9.77 -18.25
N MET A 490 -17.51 -8.74 -17.51
CA MET A 490 -17.80 -8.85 -16.09
C MET A 490 -19.30 -8.86 -15.84
N THR A 491 -19.78 -9.88 -15.11
CA THR A 491 -21.19 -10.04 -14.79
C THR A 491 -21.42 -10.24 -13.29
N PHE A 492 -22.54 -9.70 -12.80
CA PHE A 492 -22.99 -9.82 -11.43
C PHE A 492 -24.26 -10.65 -11.38
N ASN A 493 -24.39 -11.52 -10.39
CA ASN A 493 -25.69 -12.19 -10.13
C ASN A 493 -26.77 -11.19 -9.66
N SER A 494 -26.37 -10.03 -9.14
CA SER A 494 -27.26 -8.94 -8.72
C SER A 494 -26.51 -7.60 -8.71
N SER A 495 -27.06 -6.58 -9.38
CA SER A 495 -26.52 -5.21 -9.38
C SER A 495 -27.24 -4.26 -8.41
N THR A 496 -28.34 -4.70 -7.79
CA THR A 496 -29.06 -3.95 -6.74
C THR A 496 -29.23 -4.82 -5.51
N ILE A 497 -28.74 -4.33 -4.38
CA ILE A 497 -28.80 -5.00 -3.09
C ILE A 497 -29.67 -4.18 -2.14
N ILE A 498 -30.54 -4.89 -1.42
CA ILE A 498 -31.26 -4.36 -0.27
C ILE A 498 -30.76 -5.13 0.95
N LEU A 499 -30.30 -4.41 1.97
CA LEU A 499 -29.93 -4.95 3.27
C LEU A 499 -30.89 -4.40 4.31
N GLU A 500 -31.55 -5.28 5.07
CA GLU A 500 -32.45 -4.89 6.15
C GLU A 500 -31.77 -5.14 7.50
N GLY A 501 -31.48 -4.06 8.24
CA GLY A 501 -30.73 -4.16 9.48
C GLY A 501 -29.28 -4.61 9.26
N ARG A 502 -28.69 -5.28 10.26
CA ARG A 502 -27.30 -5.77 10.24
C ARG A 502 -27.12 -7.08 9.48
N GLN A 503 -27.77 -7.20 8.33
CA GLN A 503 -27.68 -8.36 7.45
C GLN A 503 -26.42 -8.30 6.56
N SER A 504 -26.05 -9.47 6.03
CA SER A 504 -25.03 -9.60 4.98
C SER A 504 -25.65 -10.20 3.74
N LYS A 505 -25.15 -9.80 2.56
CA LYS A 505 -25.53 -10.41 1.28
C LYS A 505 -24.30 -10.76 0.46
N VAL A 506 -24.36 -11.91 -0.19
CA VAL A 506 -23.31 -12.47 -1.05
C VAL A 506 -23.64 -12.15 -2.51
N ILE A 507 -22.65 -11.64 -3.24
CA ILE A 507 -22.70 -11.30 -4.66
C ILE A 507 -21.62 -12.09 -5.37
N GLU A 508 -22.00 -12.79 -6.43
CA GLU A 508 -21.06 -13.49 -7.30
C GLU A 508 -20.68 -12.56 -8.44
N VAL A 509 -19.37 -12.40 -8.63
CA VAL A 509 -18.76 -11.60 -9.71
C VAL A 509 -18.01 -12.55 -10.62
N GLN A 510 -18.48 -12.71 -11.84
CA GLN A 510 -17.82 -13.54 -12.85
C GLN A 510 -17.10 -12.65 -13.85
N SER A 511 -15.81 -12.92 -14.07
CA SER A 511 -15.02 -12.36 -15.16
C SER A 511 -14.79 -13.44 -16.22
N ARG A 512 -15.03 -13.08 -17.49
CA ARG A 512 -14.85 -13.97 -18.65
C ARG A 512 -13.94 -13.32 -19.68
N LEU A 513 -12.90 -14.03 -20.09
CA LEU A 513 -12.04 -13.65 -21.19
C LEU A 513 -12.81 -13.70 -22.53
N ILE A 514 -12.73 -12.62 -23.31
CA ILE A 514 -13.38 -12.50 -24.62
C ILE A 514 -12.35 -12.58 -25.78
N ASN A 515 -11.13 -12.11 -25.56
CA ASN A 515 -10.06 -12.06 -26.55
C ASN A 515 -8.97 -13.11 -26.27
N SER A 516 -8.27 -13.56 -27.31
CA SER A 516 -7.08 -14.41 -27.14
C SER A 516 -5.95 -13.64 -26.46
N ILE A 517 -5.10 -14.35 -25.71
CA ILE A 517 -3.98 -13.78 -24.97
C ILE A 517 -2.69 -14.21 -25.68
N GLU A 518 -1.97 -13.27 -26.29
CA GLU A 518 -0.68 -13.55 -26.92
C GLU A 518 0.48 -13.51 -25.91
N GLU A 519 0.44 -12.57 -24.96
CA GLU A 519 1.45 -12.36 -23.92
C GLU A 519 0.77 -12.13 -22.57
N SER A 520 1.46 -12.46 -21.47
CA SER A 520 0.91 -12.23 -20.13
C SER A 520 0.95 -10.74 -19.78
N PHE A 521 -0.15 -10.18 -19.30
CA PHE A 521 -0.22 -8.78 -18.87
C PHE A 521 -1.26 -8.61 -17.75
N THR A 522 -1.26 -7.42 -17.14
CA THR A 522 -2.23 -7.07 -16.09
C THR A 522 -3.03 -5.85 -16.50
N ASP A 523 -4.33 -5.87 -16.22
CA ASP A 523 -5.20 -4.70 -16.33
C ASP A 523 -5.93 -4.43 -15.01
N GLU A 524 -6.45 -3.22 -14.85
CA GLU A 524 -7.23 -2.85 -13.68
C GLU A 524 -8.42 -1.95 -13.99
N PHE A 525 -9.47 -2.09 -13.20
CA PHE A 525 -10.56 -1.13 -13.12
C PHE A 525 -11.12 -1.05 -11.70
N ARG A 526 -12.22 -0.33 -11.52
CA ARG A 526 -12.86 -0.14 -10.22
C ARG A 526 -14.36 -0.44 -10.30
N LEU A 527 -14.87 -1.16 -9.31
CA LEU A 527 -16.29 -1.29 -9.07
C LEU A 527 -16.75 -0.18 -8.14
N THR A 528 -17.90 0.41 -8.47
CA THR A 528 -18.55 1.47 -7.70
C THR A 528 -19.76 0.91 -6.98
N PHE A 529 -19.88 1.23 -5.69
CA PHE A 529 -21.02 0.92 -4.85
C PHE A 529 -21.67 2.23 -4.41
N MET A 530 -22.89 2.49 -4.89
CA MET A 530 -23.68 3.66 -4.52
C MET A 530 -24.66 3.30 -3.44
N ILE A 531 -24.57 3.97 -2.28
CA ILE A 531 -25.54 3.87 -1.20
C ILE A 531 -26.59 4.96 -1.42
N ASN A 532 -27.77 4.56 -1.90
CA ASN A 532 -28.74 5.48 -2.50
C ASN A 532 -29.27 6.51 -1.49
N GLN A 533 -29.46 6.11 -0.22
CA GLN A 533 -30.01 6.97 0.82
C GLN A 533 -29.06 8.09 1.25
N SER A 534 -27.76 7.80 1.35
CA SER A 534 -26.74 8.72 1.85
C SER A 534 -25.91 9.38 0.74
N ASN A 535 -26.10 8.97 -0.52
CA ASN A 535 -25.30 9.39 -1.67
C ASN A 535 -23.79 9.18 -1.43
N ILE A 536 -23.44 8.13 -0.69
CA ILE A 536 -22.06 7.69 -0.48
C ILE A 536 -21.68 6.78 -1.64
N GLU A 537 -20.58 7.13 -2.31
CA GLU A 537 -19.98 6.35 -3.38
C GLU A 537 -18.73 5.64 -2.86
N LEU A 538 -18.66 4.32 -2.93
CA LEU A 538 -17.50 3.51 -2.51
C LEU A 538 -16.86 2.81 -3.71
N PHE A 539 -15.56 2.52 -3.64
CA PHE A 539 -14.82 1.91 -4.74
C PHE A 539 -14.00 0.72 -4.30
N ILE A 540 -14.06 -0.41 -5.01
CA ILE A 540 -13.04 -1.47 -4.87
C ILE A 540 -12.26 -1.64 -6.17
N PRO A 541 -10.93 -1.78 -6.12
CA PRO A 541 -10.13 -2.09 -7.29
C PRO A 541 -10.35 -3.56 -7.71
N VAL A 542 -10.30 -3.76 -9.02
CA VAL A 542 -10.35 -5.06 -9.67
C VAL A 542 -9.08 -5.21 -10.50
N LEU A 543 -8.28 -6.21 -10.17
CA LEU A 543 -7.08 -6.59 -10.92
C LEU A 543 -7.41 -7.79 -11.80
N ILE A 544 -6.93 -7.77 -13.03
CA ILE A 544 -7.04 -8.90 -13.96
C ILE A 544 -5.64 -9.27 -14.42
N TYR A 545 -5.28 -10.53 -14.18
CA TYR A 545 -4.05 -11.15 -14.64
C TYR A 545 -4.39 -12.03 -15.84
N TYR A 546 -3.98 -11.56 -17.02
CA TYR A 546 -4.04 -12.32 -18.26
C TYR A 546 -2.79 -13.18 -18.35
N ASN A 547 -2.98 -14.48 -18.23
CA ASN A 547 -1.92 -15.47 -18.14
C ASN A 547 -1.88 -16.28 -19.44
N THR A 548 -0.67 -16.53 -19.95
CA THR A 548 -0.47 -17.47 -21.07
C THR A 548 -0.55 -18.92 -20.62
N VAL A 549 -0.44 -19.17 -19.31
CA VAL A 549 -0.47 -20.49 -18.69
C VAL A 549 -1.71 -20.63 -17.83
N SER A 550 -2.38 -21.79 -17.91
CA SER A 550 -3.35 -22.18 -16.89
C SER A 550 -2.84 -23.34 -16.06
N LEU A 551 -3.22 -23.35 -14.78
CA LEU A 551 -2.94 -24.41 -13.83
C LEU A 551 -4.25 -25.11 -13.49
N SER A 552 -4.22 -26.43 -13.38
CA SER A 552 -5.34 -27.17 -12.78
C SER A 552 -4.82 -28.38 -12.03
N ILE A 553 -5.46 -28.75 -10.93
CA ILE A 553 -5.04 -29.88 -10.09
C ILE A 553 -6.13 -30.94 -10.12
N ASP A 554 -5.78 -32.15 -10.55
CA ASP A 554 -6.68 -33.31 -10.46
C ASP A 554 -6.86 -33.69 -8.98
N LYS A 555 -8.08 -33.54 -8.47
CA LYS A 555 -8.40 -33.80 -7.05
C LYS A 555 -8.19 -35.24 -6.59
N LYS A 556 -8.07 -36.22 -7.49
CA LYS A 556 -7.89 -37.63 -7.13
C LYS A 556 -6.43 -38.03 -7.08
N SER A 557 -5.63 -37.55 -8.02
CA SER A 557 -4.20 -37.87 -8.12
C SER A 557 -3.28 -36.80 -7.54
N ASN A 558 -3.81 -35.60 -7.26
CA ASN A 558 -3.06 -34.38 -6.96
C ASN A 558 -2.05 -33.99 -8.05
N LEU A 559 -2.30 -34.43 -9.29
CA LEU A 559 -1.47 -34.09 -10.42
C LEU A 559 -1.81 -32.70 -10.92
N VAL A 560 -0.76 -31.90 -11.08
CA VAL A 560 -0.83 -30.57 -11.64
C VAL A 560 -0.76 -30.68 -13.16
N ASN A 561 -1.78 -30.18 -13.84
CA ASN A 561 -1.84 -30.08 -15.28
C ASN A 561 -1.65 -28.61 -15.68
N LEU A 562 -0.61 -28.36 -16.45
CA LEU A 562 -0.33 -27.07 -17.07
C LEU A 562 -0.84 -27.08 -18.52
N GLN A 563 -1.49 -26.00 -18.93
CA GLN A 563 -1.95 -25.82 -20.31
C GLN A 563 -1.54 -24.44 -20.82
N GLY A 564 -1.47 -24.29 -22.15
CA GLY A 564 -1.00 -23.05 -22.78
C GLY A 564 0.51 -22.95 -22.97
N ILE A 565 1.24 -24.05 -22.76
CA ILE A 565 2.69 -24.13 -22.96
C ILE A 565 3.05 -25.44 -23.66
N ASP A 566 3.79 -25.35 -24.77
CA ASP A 566 4.28 -26.52 -25.51
C ASP A 566 5.73 -26.90 -25.17
N ASN A 567 6.58 -25.90 -24.89
CA ASN A 567 7.99 -26.10 -24.54
C ASN A 567 8.36 -25.16 -23.40
N TYR A 568 9.09 -25.67 -22.40
CA TYR A 568 9.65 -24.91 -21.29
C TYR A 568 10.85 -25.66 -20.72
N ASP A 569 11.71 -24.96 -19.96
CA ASP A 569 12.88 -25.54 -19.31
C ASP A 569 12.55 -25.98 -17.88
N GLN A 570 11.98 -25.07 -17.10
CA GLN A 570 11.65 -25.26 -15.69
C GLN A 570 10.33 -24.58 -15.32
N ILE A 571 9.68 -25.11 -14.31
CA ILE A 571 8.52 -24.52 -13.65
C ILE A 571 8.87 -24.32 -12.18
N LEU A 572 8.66 -23.11 -11.67
CA LEU A 572 8.61 -22.81 -10.25
C LEU A 572 7.15 -22.68 -9.83
N LEU A 573 6.71 -23.54 -8.94
CA LEU A 573 5.45 -23.39 -8.22
C LEU A 573 5.70 -22.69 -6.89
N GLN A 574 4.98 -21.60 -6.65
CA GLN A 574 4.90 -20.95 -5.34
C GLN A 574 3.55 -21.26 -4.73
N ILE A 575 3.55 -22.01 -3.64
CA ILE A 575 2.36 -22.58 -3.02
C ILE A 575 2.17 -21.91 -1.67
N TYR A 576 1.13 -21.09 -1.57
CA TYR A 576 0.81 -20.36 -0.36
C TYR A 576 -0.40 -20.97 0.33
N ASN A 577 -0.24 -21.47 1.55
CA ASN A 577 -1.36 -21.90 2.39
C ASN A 577 -1.95 -20.67 3.10
N THR A 578 -3.12 -20.21 2.65
CA THR A 578 -3.76 -18.98 3.14
C THR A 578 -4.32 -19.11 4.55
N ASP A 579 -4.44 -20.33 5.08
CA ASP A 579 -4.93 -20.56 6.45
C ASP A 579 -3.80 -20.41 7.49
N THR A 580 -2.56 -20.74 7.11
CA THR A 580 -1.39 -20.81 8.00
C THR A 580 -0.33 -19.75 7.72
N GLY A 581 -0.36 -19.14 6.53
CA GLY A 581 0.66 -18.19 6.06
C GLY A 581 1.96 -18.84 5.58
N VAL A 582 2.01 -20.18 5.45
CA VAL A 582 3.21 -20.91 4.98
C VAL A 582 3.34 -20.80 3.45
N ILE A 583 4.56 -20.56 2.96
CA ILE A 583 4.91 -20.56 1.54
C ILE A 583 5.88 -21.73 1.27
N ASP A 584 5.48 -22.63 0.38
CA ASP A 584 6.36 -23.65 -0.18
C ASP A 584 6.75 -23.28 -1.62
N ARG A 585 7.96 -23.67 -2.03
CA ARG A 585 8.47 -23.45 -3.38
C ARG A 585 9.00 -24.76 -3.95
N GLU A 586 8.43 -25.18 -5.06
CA GLU A 586 8.81 -26.43 -5.73
C GLU A 586 9.23 -26.14 -7.17
N ILE A 587 10.35 -26.74 -7.61
CA ILE A 587 10.91 -26.54 -8.96
C ILE A 587 10.87 -27.88 -9.69
N PHE A 588 10.36 -27.86 -10.91
CA PHE A 588 10.23 -29.03 -11.78
C PHE A 588 10.89 -28.77 -13.12
N ALA A 589 11.57 -29.78 -13.65
CA ALA A 589 12.13 -29.74 -15.00
C ALA A 589 11.08 -30.12 -16.06
N SER A 590 11.36 -29.74 -17.30
CA SER A 590 10.53 -30.12 -18.45
C SER A 590 10.26 -31.62 -18.54
N GLY A 591 8.97 -31.98 -18.60
CA GLY A 591 8.51 -33.37 -18.74
C GLY A 591 8.45 -34.16 -17.44
N GLU A 592 8.79 -33.55 -16.28
CA GLU A 592 8.54 -34.17 -14.98
C GLU A 592 7.05 -34.16 -14.66
N GLU A 593 6.58 -35.25 -14.04
CA GLU A 593 5.23 -35.32 -13.50
C GLU A 593 5.17 -34.51 -12.20
N ILE A 594 4.25 -33.54 -12.16
CA ILE A 594 4.11 -32.62 -11.03
C ILE A 594 2.98 -33.11 -10.14
N GLN A 595 3.32 -33.54 -8.92
CA GLN A 595 2.36 -34.01 -7.93
C GLN A 595 2.53 -33.24 -6.62
N LEU A 596 1.47 -32.55 -6.18
CA LEU A 596 1.49 -31.76 -4.95
C LEU A 596 0.91 -32.54 -3.78
N ASN A 597 1.65 -32.58 -2.67
CA ASN A 597 1.20 -33.22 -1.43
C ASN A 597 0.76 -32.15 -0.43
N LEU A 598 -0.40 -31.57 -0.68
CA LEU A 598 -0.96 -30.50 0.13
C LEU A 598 -1.76 -31.06 1.32
N SER A 599 -1.65 -30.40 2.47
CA SER A 599 -2.53 -30.67 3.60
C SER A 599 -3.91 -30.03 3.37
N PRO A 600 -4.96 -30.43 4.10
CA PRO A 600 -6.27 -29.77 4.00
C PRO A 600 -6.17 -28.28 4.29
N GLY A 601 -6.84 -27.47 3.46
CA GLY A 601 -6.83 -26.02 3.58
C GLY A 601 -7.02 -25.30 2.25
N ASN A 602 -6.93 -23.98 2.33
CA ASN A 602 -7.01 -23.05 1.21
C ASN A 602 -5.61 -22.66 0.72
N TYR A 603 -5.46 -22.61 -0.60
CA TYR A 603 -4.18 -22.39 -1.25
C TYR A 603 -4.28 -21.40 -2.40
N TRP A 604 -3.24 -20.59 -2.51
CA TRP A 604 -2.91 -19.83 -3.71
C TRP A 604 -1.67 -20.43 -4.33
N ILE A 605 -1.70 -20.71 -5.63
CA ILE A 605 -0.60 -21.37 -6.33
C ILE A 605 -0.26 -20.58 -7.59
N ASP A 606 0.91 -19.93 -7.57
CA ASP A 606 1.49 -19.28 -8.75
C ASP A 606 2.44 -20.25 -9.47
N ALA A 607 2.43 -20.21 -10.79
CA ALA A 607 3.32 -20.93 -11.67
C ALA A 607 4.16 -19.94 -12.50
N ILE A 608 5.47 -20.01 -12.35
CA ILE A 608 6.44 -19.24 -13.15
C ILE A 608 7.19 -20.22 -14.04
N VAL A 609 7.04 -20.08 -15.34
CA VAL A 609 7.57 -21.01 -16.33
C VAL A 609 8.66 -20.34 -17.14
N SER A 610 9.88 -20.90 -17.11
CA SER A 610 11.02 -20.35 -17.84
C SER A 610 11.19 -21.02 -19.21
N HIS A 611 11.59 -20.22 -20.19
CA HIS A 611 11.84 -20.65 -21.57
C HIS A 611 13.31 -20.50 -21.95
N SER A 612 13.71 -21.25 -22.98
CA SER A 612 15.10 -21.30 -23.47
C SER A 612 15.65 -19.97 -24.02
N ASP A 613 14.76 -19.01 -24.29
CA ASP A 613 15.07 -17.66 -24.76
C ASP A 613 15.13 -16.63 -23.61
N ASN A 614 15.15 -17.08 -22.35
CA ASN A 614 15.06 -16.29 -21.13
C ASN A 614 13.75 -15.51 -20.96
N ASN A 615 12.68 -15.90 -21.67
CA ASN A 615 11.34 -15.40 -21.39
C ASN A 615 10.67 -16.21 -20.27
N PHE A 616 9.64 -15.60 -19.67
CA PHE A 616 8.83 -16.22 -18.63
C PHE A 616 7.35 -16.18 -18.99
N SER A 617 6.66 -17.28 -18.74
CA SER A 617 5.20 -17.34 -18.75
C SER A 617 4.68 -17.49 -17.32
N TYR A 618 3.48 -16.95 -17.07
CA TYR A 618 2.88 -16.92 -15.74
C TYR A 618 1.50 -17.55 -15.77
N GLY A 619 1.09 -18.13 -14.64
CA GLY A 619 -0.25 -18.65 -14.38
C GLY A 619 -0.51 -18.74 -12.88
N GLY A 620 -1.77 -18.74 -12.47
CA GLY A 620 -2.12 -18.82 -11.06
C GLY A 620 -3.52 -19.38 -10.83
N ILE A 621 -3.71 -20.11 -9.73
CA ILE A 621 -5.02 -20.60 -9.28
C ILE A 621 -5.22 -20.52 -7.78
N GLU A 622 -6.48 -20.34 -7.39
CA GLU A 622 -6.95 -20.64 -6.05
C GLU A 622 -7.36 -22.12 -6.00
N TYR A 623 -6.92 -22.82 -4.95
CA TYR A 623 -7.16 -24.25 -4.79
C TYR A 623 -7.57 -24.59 -3.37
N TYR A 624 -8.55 -25.48 -3.23
CA TYR A 624 -9.04 -25.95 -1.94
C TYR A 624 -8.86 -27.46 -1.83
N VAL A 625 -8.20 -27.88 -0.74
CA VAL A 625 -7.97 -29.27 -0.37
C VAL A 625 -8.95 -29.65 0.72
N ASP A 626 -9.84 -30.61 0.41
CA ASP A 626 -10.81 -31.13 1.37
C ASP A 626 -10.13 -31.80 2.57
N PHE A 627 -10.70 -31.65 3.77
CA PHE A 627 -10.37 -32.54 4.88
C PHE A 627 -10.76 -33.97 4.49
N PRO A 628 -9.90 -34.99 4.71
CA PRO A 628 -10.29 -36.36 4.46
C PRO A 628 -11.55 -36.62 5.28
N ALA A 629 -12.64 -36.95 4.60
CA ALA A 629 -13.88 -37.35 5.25
C ALA A 629 -13.51 -38.43 6.28
N VAL A 630 -13.80 -38.18 7.56
CA VAL A 630 -13.60 -39.17 8.61
C VAL A 630 -14.28 -40.44 8.13
N ILE A 631 -13.46 -41.44 7.80
CA ILE A 631 -13.92 -42.72 7.27
C ILE A 631 -14.91 -43.26 8.30
N SER A 632 -16.14 -43.44 7.84
CA SER A 632 -17.20 -44.08 8.59
C SER A 632 -16.67 -45.39 9.16
N ILE A 633 -16.79 -45.51 10.49
CA ILE A 633 -16.53 -46.75 11.21
C ILE A 633 -17.39 -47.84 10.54
N PRO A 634 -16.81 -48.97 10.11
CA PRO A 634 -17.57 -50.02 9.47
C PRO A 634 -18.60 -50.57 10.45
N GLU A 635 -19.84 -50.68 9.99
CA GLU A 635 -20.90 -51.39 10.70
C GLU A 635 -20.41 -52.79 11.12
N SER A 636 -20.20 -52.98 12.42
CA SER A 636 -20.52 -54.26 13.02
C SER A 636 -20.93 -54.09 14.48
N ASN A 637 -22.15 -54.57 14.75
CA ASN A 637 -22.74 -54.91 16.04
C ASN A 637 -23.22 -53.76 16.93
N SER A 638 -24.48 -53.41 16.67
CA SER A 638 -25.54 -53.10 17.64
C SER A 638 -25.12 -53.08 19.13
N THR A 639 -24.93 -51.90 19.70
CA THR A 639 -25.67 -51.36 20.86
C THR A 639 -24.98 -50.07 21.33
N ASN A 640 -25.78 -49.05 21.68
CA ASN A 640 -25.39 -47.72 22.18
C ASN A 640 -25.10 -46.63 21.14
N LEU A 641 -26.09 -46.38 20.27
CA LEU A 641 -26.27 -45.11 19.57
C LEU A 641 -27.13 -44.17 20.45
N SER A 642 -26.54 -43.54 21.47
CA SER A 642 -27.24 -42.50 22.27
C SER A 642 -26.34 -41.37 22.80
N ILE A 643 -25.08 -41.26 22.37
CA ILE A 643 -24.17 -40.20 22.88
C ILE A 643 -23.58 -39.29 21.77
N LEU A 644 -23.74 -39.61 20.48
CA LEU A 644 -23.07 -38.87 19.40
C LEU A 644 -23.96 -37.91 18.57
N ILE A 645 -25.15 -37.55 19.06
CA ILE A 645 -26.05 -36.58 18.37
C ILE A 645 -26.18 -35.25 19.17
N SER A 646 -25.40 -35.06 20.23
CA SER A 646 -25.46 -33.81 21.03
C SER A 646 -24.47 -32.72 20.62
N PHE A 647 -23.64 -32.91 19.59
CA PHE A 647 -22.60 -31.95 19.21
C PHE A 647 -22.78 -31.25 17.84
N ILE A 648 -23.79 -31.61 17.05
CA ILE A 648 -24.00 -31.06 15.69
C ILE A 648 -25.32 -30.25 15.55
N CYS A 649 -26.06 -30.03 16.64
CA CYS A 649 -27.29 -29.22 16.62
C CYS A 649 -27.26 -28.05 17.62
N LEU A 650 -26.14 -27.32 17.68
CA LEU A 650 -26.04 -26.06 18.45
C LEU A 650 -25.76 -24.85 17.55
N PHE A 651 -26.35 -24.83 16.35
CA PHE A 651 -26.46 -23.62 15.52
C PHE A 651 -27.70 -23.75 14.62
N CYS A 652 -28.88 -23.51 15.21
CA CYS A 652 -30.08 -22.98 14.54
C CYS A 652 -31.27 -22.90 15.52
N GLY A 653 -31.58 -21.68 15.95
CA GLY A 653 -32.95 -21.18 16.18
C GLY A 653 -33.86 -21.84 17.23
N ILE A 654 -34.19 -21.08 18.28
CA ILE A 654 -35.54 -20.47 18.49
C ILE A 654 -35.72 -20.14 19.98
N SER A 655 -35.80 -18.83 20.23
CA SER A 655 -36.52 -18.25 21.36
C SER A 655 -37.98 -18.69 21.33
N LEU A 656 -38.52 -19.29 22.41
CA LEU A 656 -39.79 -18.91 23.05
C LEU A 656 -40.22 -19.95 24.13
N LEU A 657 -40.42 -19.44 25.35
CA LEU A 657 -41.58 -19.66 26.23
C LEU A 657 -42.03 -21.12 26.56
N PHE A 658 -41.86 -21.55 27.83
CA PHE A 658 -42.91 -21.49 28.87
C PHE A 658 -42.61 -22.37 30.13
N LEU A 659 -42.84 -21.74 31.29
CA LEU A 659 -43.51 -22.23 32.52
C LEU A 659 -42.91 -23.36 33.40
N ASN A 660 -42.69 -22.92 34.65
CA ASN A 660 -43.13 -23.50 35.94
C ASN A 660 -42.48 -24.76 36.52
N LYS A 661 -41.88 -24.56 37.70
CA LYS A 661 -42.12 -25.24 39.00
C LYS A 661 -41.29 -24.48 40.05
N LYS A 662 -41.66 -24.17 41.29
CA LYS A 662 -42.79 -24.38 42.23
C LYS A 662 -42.27 -23.76 43.58
N PRO A 663 -43.03 -23.71 44.69
CA PRO A 663 -44.48 -23.77 44.90
C PRO A 663 -45.12 -22.41 45.18
#